data_AF-A0A7S1J6I5-F1
#
_entry.id   AF-A0A7S1J6I5-F1
#
_cell.length_a   1.000
_cell.length_b   1.000
_cell.length_c   1.000
_cell.angle_alpha   90.00
_cell.angle_beta   90.00
_cell.angle_gamma   90.00
#
_symmetry.space_group_name_H-M   'P 1'
#
loop_
_entity.id
_entity.type
_entity.pdbx_description
1 polymer ?
#
loop_
_entity_poly.entity_id
_entity_poly.type
_entity_poly.pdbx_seq_one_letter_code
_entity_poly.pdbx_strand_id
1 'polypeptide(L)'
;MSAEEPSPKRQRRGAGEVKRLPMVRKEVHKFGGSSCATPDSIRMVTSIIKDTYKRLKNGTSCPITVCVSAMGKTTDGLIECTELAAEQLDYVPKVEVIRQRHLVVINELVPEKERPRVIAELEEKLSELAQILSGISALKEASPRVRARILTFGERMSASIIAEVLKKDIPDTDWCDARHIIKTNAEYLSAEVDVPTTNALARKFFSERNSTLFITTGFISSHGEGVKETTVLGRGGSDYSASLLGAALASQLILIWTDVDGVFTADPRKVANPVRIPEMTFLEAMELSFFGAKVIYAPTMGPAMANNIPMQIKSTFLPNGEGTSISNKTSAQTKGWSVRGITSISNVCIVVLEGCGMVGVAGVSGRLFTTLNHERINVILISQASSEHSICMAVDPARAEDAKRAIDKEFEAEIKKKHIDGVTLKHNCAIIACVGEGMVSSVGVLGRLTSSLAKNMINIVSVAQGSSEMNISVVIKSEDENRALITLHETFFEEKTKVLYVFVAGAGRVAAAVLNILAKTAKEWEEKQALRVCLVGVCSSKKHIWNLHGIPLDAALDQLKAQSTSSKPAKFVEQVAATAFAHTYFIDCSSATDFAPSYEALIGKGVNVITCNKASAACPMGLYNQLLSMSGSVHRPSYLCRTALDATLPILPVLRSFTSVSNCISSVELSMSCTLSFVFAQMHSGMAFSEACKLAKQKGLCESDERGDFSGADFQRRMLLIARAAGLSMDLGDIAMPKGLFIAADCPLNAVDKSLKAHDRQLAAQVAAAKASGKTLRCIGVIDVASSSARIEVQ
;
A
#
# COMPACT_ATOMS: atom_id res chain seq x y z
N MET A 1 -71.03 0.45 -29.24
CA MET A 1 -69.64 0.81 -29.57
C MET A 1 -68.91 1.06 -28.26
N SER A 2 -67.76 0.39 -28.06
CA SER A 2 -66.72 0.58 -27.03
C SER A 2 -67.19 0.64 -25.56
N ALA A 3 -67.21 -0.46 -24.79
CA ALA A 3 -66.09 -1.22 -24.21
C ALA A 3 -65.31 -0.47 -23.10
N GLU A 4 -65.76 -0.66 -21.85
CA GLU A 4 -64.94 -0.54 -20.64
C GLU A 4 -64.90 -1.93 -19.96
N GLU A 5 -63.72 -2.54 -19.90
CA GLU A 5 -63.48 -3.80 -19.19
C GLU A 5 -63.17 -3.54 -17.70
N PRO A 6 -63.73 -4.31 -16.76
CA PRO A 6 -63.35 -4.26 -15.35
C PRO A 6 -62.27 -5.31 -14.99
N SER A 7 -61.37 -4.88 -14.11
CA SER A 7 -60.25 -5.59 -13.48
C SER A 7 -60.54 -7.02 -12.95
N PRO A 8 -59.61 -7.99 -13.08
CA PRO A 8 -59.81 -9.33 -12.52
C PRO A 8 -59.24 -9.50 -11.11
N LYS A 9 -60.08 -10.09 -10.25
CA LYS A 9 -59.81 -10.54 -8.88
C LYS A 9 -58.68 -11.59 -8.83
N ARG A 10 -57.73 -11.41 -7.90
CA ARG A 10 -56.68 -12.39 -7.54
C ARG A 10 -57.29 -13.65 -6.90
N GLN A 11 -57.19 -14.79 -7.57
CA GLN A 11 -57.34 -16.12 -6.97
C GLN A 11 -56.03 -16.52 -6.27
N ARG A 12 -56.08 -16.76 -4.95
CA ARG A 12 -55.02 -17.44 -4.20
C ARG A 12 -55.14 -18.95 -4.44
N ARG A 13 -54.22 -19.53 -5.21
CA ARG A 13 -53.96 -20.98 -5.21
C ARG A 13 -52.97 -21.29 -4.10
N GLY A 14 -53.36 -22.16 -3.16
CA GLY A 14 -52.50 -22.67 -2.10
C GLY A 14 -51.37 -23.50 -2.70
N ALA A 15 -50.13 -23.03 -2.52
CA ALA A 15 -48.95 -23.85 -2.67
C ALA A 15 -48.76 -24.64 -1.37
N GLY A 16 -48.76 -25.96 -1.47
CA GLY A 16 -48.45 -26.84 -0.35
C GLY A 16 -47.08 -26.49 0.21
N GLU A 17 -47.02 -26.25 1.52
CA GLU A 17 -45.78 -26.18 2.27
C GLU A 17 -45.09 -27.56 2.19
N VAL A 18 -44.15 -27.70 1.27
CA VAL A 18 -43.09 -28.69 1.40
C VAL A 18 -42.27 -28.26 2.61
N LYS A 19 -42.58 -28.83 3.79
CA LYS A 19 -41.73 -28.76 4.98
C LYS A 19 -40.33 -29.22 4.58
N ARG A 20 -39.42 -28.28 4.33
CA ARG A 20 -37.98 -28.57 4.22
C ARG A 20 -37.57 -29.17 5.55
N LEU A 21 -37.26 -30.47 5.56
CA LEU A 21 -36.59 -31.12 6.69
C LEU A 21 -35.36 -30.28 7.08
N PRO A 22 -35.09 -30.05 8.38
CA PRO A 22 -33.94 -29.27 8.79
C PRO A 22 -32.67 -29.93 8.25
N MET A 23 -31.95 -29.20 7.38
CA MET A 23 -30.66 -29.66 6.86
C MET A 23 -29.71 -29.86 8.04
N VAL A 24 -29.29 -31.10 8.21
CA VAL A 24 -28.21 -31.50 9.09
C VAL A 24 -26.95 -30.70 8.75
N ARG A 25 -26.47 -29.86 9.69
CA ARG A 25 -25.22 -29.09 9.53
C ARG A 25 -24.03 -29.93 10.00
N LYS A 26 -23.12 -30.23 9.09
CA LYS A 26 -21.82 -30.86 9.29
C LYS A 26 -20.71 -29.84 9.08
N GLU A 27 -19.81 -29.74 10.04
CA GLU A 27 -18.64 -28.85 10.00
C GLU A 27 -17.35 -29.68 10.08
N VAL A 28 -16.34 -29.29 9.29
CA VAL A 28 -14.99 -29.88 9.38
C VAL A 28 -14.04 -28.83 9.93
N HIS A 29 -13.33 -29.15 11.01
CA HIS A 29 -12.38 -28.25 11.65
C HIS A 29 -10.97 -28.79 11.45
N LYS A 30 -10.01 -27.93 11.12
CA LYS A 30 -8.58 -28.28 11.11
C LYS A 30 -7.86 -27.45 12.15
N PHE A 31 -7.07 -28.09 13.01
CA PHE A 31 -6.16 -27.41 13.93
C PHE A 31 -4.69 -27.60 13.51
N GLY A 32 -3.96 -26.48 13.38
CA GLY A 32 -2.55 -26.47 13.05
C GLY A 32 -1.65 -26.97 14.19
N GLY A 33 -0.36 -27.19 13.89
CA GLY A 33 0.58 -27.69 14.90
C GLY A 33 0.81 -26.71 16.06
N SER A 34 0.81 -25.40 15.79
CA SER A 34 0.87 -24.35 16.83
C SER A 34 -0.37 -24.37 17.73
N SER A 35 -1.56 -24.58 17.16
CA SER A 35 -2.82 -24.74 17.90
C SER A 35 -2.82 -25.97 18.82
N CYS A 36 -1.98 -26.96 18.56
CA CYS A 36 -1.87 -28.19 19.34
C CYS A 36 -0.54 -28.31 20.12
N ALA A 37 0.22 -27.22 20.27
CA ALA A 37 1.60 -27.30 20.75
C ALA A 37 1.75 -27.51 22.27
N THR A 38 0.84 -26.96 23.07
CA THR A 38 0.92 -26.93 24.53
C THR A 38 -0.39 -27.37 25.19
N PRO A 39 -0.38 -27.77 26.48
CA PRO A 39 -1.61 -28.04 27.22
C PRO A 39 -2.64 -26.90 27.14
N ASP A 40 -2.20 -25.65 27.25
CA ASP A 40 -3.08 -24.48 27.14
C ASP A 40 -3.69 -24.33 25.75
N SER A 41 -2.90 -24.55 24.70
CA SER A 41 -3.40 -24.50 23.32
C SER A 41 -4.45 -25.59 23.09
N ILE A 42 -4.23 -26.80 23.61
CA ILE A 42 -5.21 -27.89 23.54
C ILE A 42 -6.46 -27.58 24.38
N ARG A 43 -6.34 -26.92 25.54
CA ARG A 43 -7.50 -26.42 26.29
C ARG A 43 -8.36 -25.49 25.42
N MET A 44 -7.74 -24.57 24.68
CA MET A 44 -8.46 -23.71 23.72
C MET A 44 -9.13 -24.50 22.60
N VAL A 45 -8.42 -25.46 21.98
CA VAL A 45 -8.97 -26.36 20.95
C VAL A 45 -10.19 -27.10 21.47
N THR A 46 -10.10 -27.72 22.65
CA THR A 46 -11.23 -28.44 23.25
C THR A 46 -12.40 -27.52 23.59
N SER A 47 -12.15 -26.28 24.02
CA SER A 47 -13.22 -25.30 24.24
C SER A 47 -13.98 -24.99 22.95
N ILE A 48 -13.25 -24.70 21.87
CA ILE A 48 -13.82 -24.41 20.54
C ILE A 48 -14.70 -25.58 20.07
N ILE A 49 -14.22 -26.81 20.22
CA ILE A 49 -14.96 -28.02 19.83
C ILE A 49 -16.22 -28.19 20.69
N LYS A 50 -16.13 -27.98 22.02
CA LYS A 50 -17.28 -28.06 22.93
C LYS A 50 -18.37 -27.04 22.60
N ASP A 51 -17.98 -25.81 22.28
CA ASP A 51 -18.93 -24.75 21.95
C ASP A 51 -19.60 -25.02 20.60
N THR A 52 -18.83 -25.52 19.63
CA THR A 52 -19.36 -26.00 18.34
C THR A 52 -20.32 -27.17 18.55
N TYR A 53 -19.95 -28.13 19.39
CA TYR A 53 -20.78 -29.29 19.73
C TYR A 53 -22.12 -28.88 20.32
N LYS A 54 -22.14 -27.97 21.30
CA LYS A 54 -23.37 -27.41 21.88
C LYS A 54 -24.26 -26.74 20.82
N ARG A 55 -23.65 -26.02 19.86
CA ARG A 55 -24.36 -25.32 18.79
C ARG A 55 -25.01 -26.25 17.75
N LEU A 56 -24.39 -27.40 17.48
CA LEU A 56 -24.82 -28.32 16.41
C LEU A 56 -25.61 -29.55 16.89
N LYS A 57 -25.73 -29.77 18.21
CA LYS A 57 -26.37 -30.96 18.78
C LYS A 57 -27.89 -30.98 18.56
N ASN A 58 -28.32 -31.51 17.40
CA ASN A 58 -29.73 -31.72 17.03
C ASN A 58 -30.04 -33.17 16.58
N GLY A 59 -29.36 -34.19 17.13
CA GLY A 59 -29.65 -35.61 16.83
C GLY A 59 -29.07 -36.14 15.51
N THR A 60 -28.02 -35.51 14.99
CA THR A 60 -27.28 -35.96 13.80
C THR A 60 -26.14 -36.91 14.16
N SER A 61 -25.91 -37.97 13.39
CA SER A 61 -24.65 -38.74 13.43
C SER A 61 -23.52 -37.98 12.73
N CYS A 62 -22.39 -37.77 13.43
CA CYS A 62 -21.21 -37.02 12.98
C CYS A 62 -21.47 -35.57 12.46
N PRO A 63 -21.98 -34.64 13.27
CA PRO A 63 -22.02 -33.22 12.93
C PRO A 63 -20.62 -32.57 12.87
N ILE A 64 -19.60 -33.13 13.52
CA ILE A 64 -18.27 -32.50 13.63
C ILE A 64 -17.16 -33.51 13.32
N THR A 65 -16.32 -33.15 12.35
CA THR A 65 -15.05 -33.86 12.06
C THR A 65 -13.89 -32.91 12.31
N VAL A 66 -12.88 -33.34 13.05
CA VAL A 66 -11.73 -32.52 13.44
C VAL A 66 -10.43 -33.14 12.95
N CYS A 67 -9.77 -32.50 11.98
CA CYS A 67 -8.42 -32.83 11.54
C CYS A 67 -7.38 -32.15 12.45
N VAL A 68 -6.44 -32.91 12.99
CA VAL A 68 -5.34 -32.35 13.79
C VAL A 68 -3.99 -32.60 13.14
N SER A 69 -3.08 -31.65 13.29
CA SER A 69 -1.67 -31.80 12.90
C SER A 69 -0.85 -32.37 14.07
N ALA A 70 0.39 -32.75 13.82
CA ALA A 70 1.33 -33.08 14.90
C ALA A 70 1.50 -31.91 15.88
N MET A 71 1.80 -32.21 17.15
CA MET A 71 1.91 -31.19 18.20
C MET A 71 3.17 -30.34 18.05
N GLY A 72 3.02 -29.03 17.85
CA GLY A 72 4.14 -28.09 17.76
C GLY A 72 5.17 -28.50 16.69
N LYS A 73 6.46 -28.55 17.06
CA LYS A 73 7.57 -28.93 16.17
C LYS A 73 7.86 -30.43 16.13
N THR A 74 6.83 -31.28 16.31
CA THR A 74 7.05 -32.74 16.36
C THR A 74 7.44 -33.29 14.99
N THR A 75 6.81 -32.84 13.90
CA THR A 75 7.17 -33.25 12.53
C THR A 75 8.62 -32.88 12.19
N ASP A 76 9.05 -31.66 12.52
CA ASP A 76 10.44 -31.23 12.34
C ASP A 76 11.41 -32.12 13.15
N GLY A 77 11.04 -32.43 14.40
CA GLY A 77 11.83 -33.33 15.24
C GLY A 77 11.92 -34.76 14.68
N LEU A 78 10.85 -35.27 14.04
CA LEU A 78 10.85 -36.58 13.38
C LEU A 78 11.76 -36.60 12.14
N ILE A 79 11.78 -35.50 11.36
CA ILE A 79 12.69 -35.33 10.23
C ILE A 79 14.14 -35.35 10.74
N GLU A 80 14.44 -34.54 11.76
CA GLU A 80 15.78 -34.45 12.35
C GLU A 80 16.23 -35.80 12.94
N CYS A 81 15.35 -36.54 13.63
CA CYS A 81 15.66 -37.90 14.11
C CYS A 81 16.03 -38.85 12.96
N THR A 82 15.34 -38.73 11.82
CA THR A 82 15.57 -39.57 10.64
C THR A 82 16.93 -39.26 10.01
N GLU A 83 17.30 -37.98 9.93
CA GLU A 83 18.59 -37.52 9.40
C GLU A 83 19.74 -37.94 10.32
N LEU A 84 19.62 -37.70 11.63
CA LEU A 84 20.60 -38.13 12.63
C LEU A 84 20.79 -39.66 12.60
N ALA A 85 19.70 -40.43 12.51
CA ALA A 85 19.78 -41.89 12.40
C ALA A 85 20.51 -42.31 11.13
N ALA A 86 20.21 -41.71 9.97
CA ALA A 86 20.89 -42.05 8.71
C ALA A 86 22.40 -41.73 8.75
N GLU A 87 22.78 -40.67 9.48
CA GLU A 87 24.17 -40.28 9.71
C GLU A 87 24.86 -41.05 10.87
N GLN A 88 24.15 -41.98 11.52
CA GLN A 88 24.60 -42.72 12.72
C GLN A 88 24.96 -41.83 13.91
N LEU A 89 24.33 -40.66 14.00
CA LEU A 89 24.41 -39.77 15.15
C LEU A 89 23.34 -40.13 16.20
N ASP A 90 23.54 -39.67 17.43
CA ASP A 90 22.62 -39.95 18.52
C ASP A 90 21.30 -39.17 18.36
N TYR A 91 20.24 -39.90 17.99
CA TYR A 91 18.87 -39.38 17.86
C TYR A 91 18.03 -39.55 19.13
N VAL A 92 18.50 -40.30 20.13
CA VAL A 92 17.74 -40.62 21.35
C VAL A 92 17.31 -39.36 22.12
N PRO A 93 18.16 -38.32 22.29
CA PRO A 93 17.75 -37.08 22.96
C PRO A 93 16.56 -36.39 22.28
N LYS A 94 16.47 -36.45 20.94
CA LYS A 94 15.37 -35.85 20.19
C LYS A 94 14.07 -36.63 20.33
N VAL A 95 14.14 -37.96 20.36
CA VAL A 95 12.99 -38.82 20.66
C VAL A 95 12.48 -38.54 22.08
N GLU A 96 13.37 -38.33 23.06
CA GLU A 96 12.97 -38.00 24.43
C GLU A 96 12.27 -36.63 24.51
N VAL A 97 12.72 -35.62 23.74
CA VAL A 97 12.03 -34.33 23.65
C VAL A 97 10.61 -34.49 23.10
N ILE A 98 10.42 -35.34 22.09
CA ILE A 98 9.10 -35.66 21.54
C ILE A 98 8.26 -36.35 22.62
N ARG A 99 8.81 -37.36 23.31
CA ARG A 99 8.14 -38.10 24.38
C ARG A 99 7.66 -37.18 25.50
N GLN A 100 8.55 -36.35 26.06
CA GLN A 100 8.23 -35.43 27.15
C GLN A 100 7.13 -34.45 26.77
N ARG A 101 7.15 -33.92 25.54
CA ARG A 101 6.09 -33.02 25.05
C ARG A 101 4.70 -33.66 25.13
N HIS A 102 4.58 -34.94 24.75
CA HIS A 102 3.29 -35.63 24.79
C HIS A 102 2.92 -36.03 26.22
N LEU A 103 3.88 -36.47 27.04
CA LEU A 103 3.63 -36.81 28.45
C LEU A 103 3.12 -35.64 29.28
N VAL A 104 3.67 -34.43 29.08
CA VAL A 104 3.18 -33.21 29.75
C VAL A 104 1.69 -33.00 29.47
N VAL A 105 1.27 -33.13 28.22
CA VAL A 105 -0.14 -32.98 27.84
C VAL A 105 -1.03 -34.07 28.44
N ILE A 106 -0.57 -35.33 28.43
CA ILE A 106 -1.32 -36.44 29.03
C ILE A 106 -1.51 -36.21 30.53
N ASN A 107 -0.44 -35.84 31.23
CA ASN A 107 -0.46 -35.63 32.68
C ASN A 107 -1.37 -34.46 33.08
N GLU A 108 -1.43 -33.40 32.29
CA GLU A 108 -2.27 -32.24 32.60
C GLU A 108 -3.74 -32.40 32.18
N LEU A 109 -4.02 -33.01 31.02
CA LEU A 109 -5.34 -32.93 30.39
C LEU A 109 -6.13 -34.24 30.40
N VAL A 110 -5.45 -35.39 30.38
CA VAL A 110 -6.14 -36.70 30.36
C VAL A 110 -6.62 -37.04 31.78
N PRO A 111 -7.85 -37.53 31.95
CA PRO A 111 -8.36 -37.96 33.26
C PRO A 111 -7.47 -39.01 33.92
N GLU A 112 -7.23 -38.88 35.23
CA GLU A 112 -6.30 -39.74 35.99
C GLU A 112 -6.51 -41.23 35.78
N LYS A 113 -7.78 -41.66 35.70
CA LYS A 113 -8.16 -43.06 35.47
C LYS A 113 -7.68 -43.62 34.13
N GLU A 114 -7.63 -42.78 33.10
CA GLU A 114 -7.30 -43.20 31.73
C GLU A 114 -5.81 -42.98 31.40
N ARG A 115 -5.08 -42.16 32.17
CA ARG A 115 -3.66 -41.84 31.95
C ARG A 115 -2.78 -43.08 31.73
N PRO A 116 -2.85 -44.17 32.54
CA PRO A 116 -1.98 -45.33 32.33
C PRO A 116 -2.18 -45.98 30.95
N ARG A 117 -3.42 -46.07 30.45
CA ARG A 117 -3.72 -46.60 29.13
C ARG A 117 -3.12 -45.71 28.04
N VAL A 118 -3.36 -44.40 28.12
CA VAL A 118 -2.90 -43.44 27.10
C VAL A 118 -1.37 -43.34 27.08
N ILE A 119 -0.71 -43.42 28.24
CA ILE A 119 0.76 -43.49 28.31
C ILE A 119 1.27 -44.78 27.66
N ALA A 120 0.67 -45.94 27.95
CA ALA A 120 1.06 -47.19 27.32
C ALA A 120 0.93 -47.15 25.79
N GLU A 121 -0.17 -46.58 25.27
CA GLU A 121 -0.38 -46.39 23.82
C GLU A 121 0.62 -45.41 23.17
N LEU A 122 1.11 -44.42 23.93
CA LEU A 122 2.16 -43.51 23.49
C LEU A 122 3.51 -44.23 23.44
N GLU A 123 3.87 -44.95 24.49
CA GLU A 123 5.14 -45.71 24.57
C GLU A 123 5.22 -46.81 23.52
N GLU A 124 4.11 -47.47 23.17
CA GLU A 124 4.05 -48.43 22.08
C GLU A 124 4.43 -47.79 20.73
N LYS A 125 3.89 -46.59 20.44
CA LYS A 125 4.22 -45.84 19.22
C LYS A 125 5.66 -45.35 19.21
N LEU A 126 6.18 -44.91 20.36
CA LEU A 126 7.59 -44.50 20.49
C LEU A 126 8.55 -45.69 20.34
N SER A 127 8.15 -46.87 20.83
CA SER A 127 8.90 -48.11 20.63
C SER A 127 8.92 -48.52 19.15
N GLU A 128 7.78 -48.44 18.44
CA GLU A 128 7.71 -48.65 17.00
C GLU A 128 8.63 -47.67 16.24
N LEU A 129 8.60 -46.38 16.60
CA LEU A 129 9.48 -45.36 16.02
C LEU A 129 10.97 -45.70 16.28
N ALA A 130 11.33 -46.06 17.50
CA ALA A 130 12.71 -46.38 17.88
C ALA A 130 13.24 -47.60 17.11
N GLN A 131 12.40 -48.62 16.88
CA GLN A 131 12.76 -49.78 16.05
C GLN A 131 13.06 -49.38 14.61
N ILE A 132 12.25 -48.50 14.01
CA ILE A 132 12.46 -48.02 12.65
C ILE A 132 13.75 -47.18 12.56
N LEU A 133 13.98 -46.27 13.52
CA LEU A 133 15.19 -45.44 13.56
C LEU A 133 16.45 -46.28 13.76
N SER A 134 16.39 -47.33 14.58
CA SER A 134 17.49 -48.29 14.73
C SER A 134 17.80 -49.02 13.42
N GLY A 135 16.77 -49.42 12.68
CA GLY A 135 16.92 -49.99 11.34
C GLY A 135 17.57 -49.03 10.35
N ILE A 136 17.19 -47.74 10.37
CA ILE A 136 17.84 -46.70 9.54
C ILE A 136 19.30 -46.54 9.91
N SER A 137 19.63 -46.49 11.20
CA SER A 137 21.02 -46.35 11.67
C SER A 137 21.89 -47.54 11.28
N ALA A 138 21.33 -48.74 11.30
CA ALA A 138 22.01 -49.94 10.80
C ALA A 138 22.24 -49.90 9.28
N LEU A 139 21.27 -49.39 8.51
CA LEU A 139 21.33 -49.34 7.04
C LEU A 139 22.03 -48.09 6.48
N LYS A 140 22.18 -47.03 7.29
CA LYS A 140 22.67 -45.69 6.88
C LYS A 140 21.86 -45.03 5.77
N GLU A 141 20.60 -45.42 5.63
CA GLU A 141 19.74 -44.95 4.55
C GLU A 141 18.29 -44.87 5.03
N ALA A 142 17.60 -43.80 4.63
CA ALA A 142 16.17 -43.63 4.84
C ALA A 142 15.48 -43.35 3.51
N SER A 143 14.90 -44.41 2.92
CA SER A 143 14.13 -44.31 1.68
C SER A 143 12.87 -43.44 1.85
N PRO A 144 12.31 -42.84 0.78
CA PRO A 144 11.10 -42.03 0.85
C PRO A 144 9.92 -42.74 1.53
N ARG A 145 9.78 -44.06 1.30
CA ARG A 145 8.77 -44.92 1.94
C ARG A 145 8.93 -44.98 3.45
N VAL A 146 10.16 -45.15 3.93
CA VAL A 146 10.45 -45.20 5.38
C VAL A 146 10.25 -43.82 6.01
N ARG A 147 10.72 -42.76 5.35
CA ARG A 147 10.50 -41.37 5.78
C ARG A 147 9.01 -41.06 5.95
N ALA A 148 8.18 -41.40 4.95
CA ALA A 148 6.73 -41.20 5.03
C ALA A 148 6.11 -41.90 6.24
N ARG A 149 6.52 -43.15 6.53
CA ARG A 149 6.06 -43.90 7.71
C ARG A 149 6.42 -43.17 9.02
N ILE A 150 7.64 -42.68 9.16
CA ILE A 150 8.10 -41.95 10.34
C ILE A 150 7.29 -40.68 10.57
N LEU A 151 7.03 -39.91 9.51
CA LEU A 151 6.32 -38.64 9.67
C LEU A 151 4.91 -38.81 10.24
N THR A 152 4.27 -39.95 10.03
CA THR A 152 2.90 -40.20 10.52
C THR A 152 2.77 -40.31 12.04
N PHE A 153 3.86 -40.58 12.76
CA PHE A 153 3.79 -40.71 14.21
C PHE A 153 3.32 -39.42 14.88
N GLY A 154 3.68 -38.26 14.32
CA GLY A 154 3.29 -36.95 14.86
C GLY A 154 1.77 -36.80 14.99
N GLU A 155 1.04 -36.94 13.88
CA GLU A 155 -0.41 -36.83 13.85
C GLU A 155 -1.11 -37.99 14.56
N ARG A 156 -0.56 -39.21 14.48
CA ARG A 156 -1.13 -40.39 15.18
C ARG A 156 -1.12 -40.20 16.69
N MET A 157 -0.02 -39.67 17.25
CA MET A 157 0.09 -39.37 18.68
C MET A 157 -0.83 -38.20 19.08
N SER A 158 -0.89 -37.14 18.28
CA SER A 158 -1.71 -35.97 18.61
C SER A 158 -3.20 -36.28 18.56
N ALA A 159 -3.67 -36.97 17.52
CA ALA A 159 -5.07 -37.34 17.34
C ALA A 159 -5.57 -38.25 18.45
N SER A 160 -4.81 -39.28 18.84
CA SER A 160 -5.21 -40.20 19.90
C SER A 160 -5.31 -39.50 21.26
N ILE A 161 -4.34 -38.65 21.60
CA ILE A 161 -4.34 -37.91 22.88
C ILE A 161 -5.50 -36.90 22.93
N ILE A 162 -5.71 -36.11 21.87
CA ILE A 162 -6.77 -35.09 21.84
C ILE A 162 -8.16 -35.74 21.92
N ALA A 163 -8.36 -36.89 21.26
CA ALA A 163 -9.60 -37.65 21.36
C ALA A 163 -9.89 -38.09 22.81
N GLU A 164 -8.89 -38.58 23.52
CA GLU A 164 -9.03 -38.99 24.93
C GLU A 164 -9.32 -37.82 25.87
N VAL A 165 -8.72 -36.64 25.63
CA VAL A 165 -9.04 -35.43 26.39
C VAL A 165 -10.52 -35.03 26.20
N LEU A 166 -11.05 -35.15 24.98
CA LEU A 166 -12.43 -34.76 24.66
C LEU A 166 -13.49 -35.74 25.15
N LYS A 167 -13.16 -37.04 25.31
CA LYS A 167 -14.09 -38.05 25.85
C LYS A 167 -14.63 -37.71 27.23
N LYS A 168 -13.91 -36.90 28.02
CA LYS A 168 -14.38 -36.38 29.31
C LYS A 168 -15.68 -35.58 29.18
N ASP A 169 -15.80 -34.79 28.12
CA ASP A 169 -16.91 -33.85 27.92
C ASP A 169 -17.91 -34.33 26.86
N ILE A 170 -17.44 -35.11 25.89
CA ILE A 170 -18.23 -35.69 24.79
C ILE A 170 -17.91 -37.19 24.73
N PRO A 171 -18.61 -38.03 25.52
CA PRO A 171 -18.25 -39.45 25.71
C PRO A 171 -18.25 -40.30 24.44
N ASP A 172 -19.01 -39.92 23.42
CA ASP A 172 -19.09 -40.61 22.13
C ASP A 172 -18.05 -40.11 21.10
N THR A 173 -17.05 -39.34 21.55
CA THR A 173 -15.90 -38.95 20.72
C THR A 173 -15.12 -40.18 20.30
N ASP A 174 -14.94 -40.34 18.99
CA ASP A 174 -14.11 -41.38 18.39
C ASP A 174 -12.97 -40.76 17.56
N TRP A 175 -11.97 -41.55 17.19
CA TRP A 175 -10.91 -41.08 16.30
C TRP A 175 -10.59 -42.04 15.16
N CYS A 176 -10.12 -41.48 14.06
CA CYS A 176 -9.80 -42.19 12.83
C CYS A 176 -8.36 -41.90 12.40
N ASP A 177 -7.59 -42.94 12.12
CA ASP A 177 -6.35 -42.81 11.38
C ASP A 177 -6.69 -42.65 9.88
N ALA A 178 -6.34 -41.50 9.31
CA ALA A 178 -6.72 -41.11 7.96
C ALA A 178 -6.16 -42.05 6.89
N ARG A 179 -5.16 -42.88 7.20
CA ARG A 179 -4.64 -43.91 6.29
C ARG A 179 -5.70 -44.94 5.92
N HIS A 180 -6.74 -45.14 6.74
CA HIS A 180 -7.84 -46.04 6.40
C HIS A 180 -8.81 -45.46 5.37
N ILE A 181 -8.83 -44.14 5.20
CA ILE A 181 -9.83 -43.43 4.39
C ILE A 181 -9.22 -42.68 3.20
N ILE A 182 -8.05 -42.04 3.35
CA ILE A 182 -7.38 -41.29 2.28
C ILE A 182 -6.44 -42.22 1.51
N LYS A 183 -6.75 -42.41 0.22
CA LYS A 183 -6.02 -43.27 -0.71
C LYS A 183 -5.26 -42.46 -1.73
N THR A 184 -4.04 -42.90 -2.04
CA THR A 184 -3.11 -42.17 -2.92
C THR A 184 -2.32 -43.10 -3.84
N ASN A 185 -1.58 -42.51 -4.79
CA ASN A 185 -0.55 -43.18 -5.56
C ASN A 185 0.71 -43.50 -4.72
N ALA A 186 1.73 -44.11 -5.33
CA ALA A 186 2.96 -44.54 -4.64
C ALA A 186 4.04 -43.43 -4.48
N GLU A 187 3.67 -42.15 -4.62
CA GLU A 187 4.60 -41.01 -4.43
C GLU A 187 4.71 -40.64 -2.95
N TYR A 188 5.47 -41.42 -2.17
CA TYR A 188 5.41 -41.47 -0.70
C TYR A 188 5.47 -40.14 0.07
N LEU A 189 6.20 -39.12 -0.42
CA LEU A 189 6.42 -37.85 0.30
C LEU A 189 5.52 -36.69 -0.16
N SER A 190 4.83 -36.84 -1.29
CA SER A 190 3.95 -35.82 -1.86
C SER A 190 2.87 -36.50 -2.72
N ALA A 191 2.14 -37.42 -2.10
CA ALA A 191 1.28 -38.36 -2.80
C ALA A 191 0.03 -37.69 -3.38
N GLU A 192 -0.35 -38.10 -4.58
CA GLU A 192 -1.58 -37.64 -5.25
C GLU A 192 -2.76 -38.50 -4.78
N VAL A 193 -3.89 -37.85 -4.47
CA VAL A 193 -5.06 -38.49 -3.88
C VAL A 193 -5.98 -39.08 -4.94
N ASP A 194 -6.35 -40.34 -4.76
CA ASP A 194 -7.48 -40.97 -5.43
C ASP A 194 -8.77 -40.47 -4.76
N VAL A 195 -9.28 -39.34 -5.28
CA VAL A 195 -10.46 -38.65 -4.74
C VAL A 195 -11.72 -39.54 -4.79
N PRO A 196 -12.05 -40.24 -5.91
CA PRO A 196 -13.19 -41.15 -5.94
C PRO A 196 -13.17 -42.22 -4.84
N THR A 197 -12.06 -42.95 -4.70
CA THR A 197 -11.93 -44.01 -3.69
C THR A 197 -11.97 -43.44 -2.28
N THR A 198 -11.26 -42.34 -2.04
CA THR A 198 -11.22 -41.66 -0.75
C THR A 198 -12.62 -41.23 -0.30
N ASN A 199 -13.39 -40.65 -1.21
CA ASN A 199 -14.76 -40.20 -0.91
C ASN A 199 -15.68 -41.37 -0.55
N ALA A 200 -15.59 -42.49 -1.27
CA ALA A 200 -16.38 -43.68 -0.99
C ALA A 200 -16.04 -44.29 0.38
N LEU A 201 -14.74 -44.43 0.68
CA LEU A 201 -14.27 -44.97 1.95
C LEU A 201 -14.64 -44.07 3.13
N ALA A 202 -14.46 -42.77 3.01
CA ALA A 202 -14.84 -41.81 4.05
C ALA A 202 -16.35 -41.91 4.33
N ARG A 203 -17.20 -41.82 3.29
CA ARG A 203 -18.66 -41.92 3.48
C ARG A 203 -19.08 -43.20 4.20
N LYS A 204 -18.52 -44.34 3.79
CA LYS A 204 -18.75 -45.63 4.44
C LYS A 204 -18.32 -45.61 5.91
N PHE A 205 -17.06 -45.23 6.17
CA PHE A 205 -16.45 -45.21 7.51
C PHE A 205 -17.26 -44.39 8.52
N PHE A 206 -17.72 -43.20 8.10
CA PHE A 206 -18.49 -42.30 8.96
C PHE A 206 -19.97 -42.68 9.07
N SER A 207 -20.56 -43.34 8.05
CA SER A 207 -21.96 -43.79 8.12
C SER A 207 -22.19 -45.01 9.01
N GLU A 208 -21.17 -45.86 9.17
CA GLU A 208 -21.26 -47.11 9.95
C GLU A 208 -21.08 -46.89 11.45
N ARG A 209 -20.79 -45.65 11.90
CA ARG A 209 -20.52 -45.31 13.29
C ARG A 209 -21.51 -44.29 13.84
N ASN A 210 -21.84 -44.44 15.12
CA ASN A 210 -22.82 -43.59 15.83
C ASN A 210 -22.20 -42.43 16.63
N SER A 211 -20.94 -42.06 16.37
CA SER A 211 -20.27 -40.96 17.06
C SER A 211 -20.69 -39.60 16.51
N THR A 212 -20.89 -38.63 17.41
CA THR A 212 -21.22 -37.25 17.04
C THR A 212 -20.00 -36.37 16.80
N LEU A 213 -18.82 -36.79 17.28
CA LEU A 213 -17.55 -36.10 17.08
C LEU A 213 -16.48 -37.10 16.67
N PHE A 214 -15.77 -36.80 15.59
CA PHE A 214 -14.61 -37.55 15.14
C PHE A 214 -13.35 -36.70 15.13
N ILE A 215 -12.28 -37.21 15.75
CA ILE A 215 -10.93 -36.69 15.57
C ILE A 215 -10.23 -37.50 14.48
N THR A 216 -9.52 -36.86 13.56
CA THR A 216 -8.78 -37.55 12.51
C THR A 216 -7.41 -36.93 12.32
N THR A 217 -6.47 -37.73 11.84
CA THR A 217 -5.12 -37.28 11.51
C THR A 217 -5.14 -36.47 10.22
N GLY A 218 -4.53 -35.28 10.21
CA GLY A 218 -4.19 -34.58 8.97
C GLY A 218 -2.97 -35.21 8.27
N PHE A 219 -2.63 -34.73 7.07
CA PHE A 219 -1.35 -34.96 6.36
C PHE A 219 -1.04 -36.40 5.89
N ILE A 220 -1.54 -37.42 6.59
CA ILE A 220 -1.20 -38.83 6.36
C ILE A 220 -2.23 -39.54 5.48
N SER A 221 -1.76 -40.50 4.68
CA SER A 221 -2.56 -41.28 3.76
C SER A 221 -1.96 -42.67 3.54
N SER A 222 -2.60 -43.50 2.72
CA SER A 222 -2.02 -44.78 2.29
C SER A 222 -2.14 -45.03 0.79
N HIS A 223 -1.23 -45.86 0.28
CA HIS A 223 -1.31 -46.45 -1.04
C HIS A 223 -1.79 -47.90 -0.96
N GLY A 224 -2.63 -48.31 -1.92
CA GLY A 224 -3.17 -49.67 -2.03
C GLY A 224 -4.29 -50.00 -1.03
N GLU A 225 -4.70 -51.27 -1.02
CA GLU A 225 -5.74 -51.78 -0.12
C GLU A 225 -5.26 -51.88 1.34
N GLY A 226 -6.12 -51.48 2.28
CA GLY A 226 -5.78 -51.45 3.71
C GLY A 226 -4.69 -50.41 4.03
N VAL A 227 -3.94 -50.60 5.12
CA VAL A 227 -2.84 -49.70 5.53
C VAL A 227 -1.50 -50.39 5.31
N LYS A 228 -1.29 -50.93 4.10
CA LYS A 228 -0.06 -51.66 3.76
C LYS A 228 1.10 -50.71 3.45
N GLU A 229 0.83 -49.62 2.75
CA GLU A 229 1.85 -48.64 2.37
C GLU A 229 1.44 -47.26 2.83
N THR A 230 2.29 -46.61 3.63
CA THR A 230 2.02 -45.28 4.18
C THR A 230 2.63 -44.22 3.29
N THR A 231 1.84 -43.18 3.04
CA THR A 231 2.17 -42.03 2.21
C THR A 231 1.82 -40.76 2.97
N VAL A 232 2.39 -39.63 2.56
CA VAL A 232 2.03 -38.31 3.09
C VAL A 232 1.70 -37.35 1.96
N LEU A 233 0.83 -36.39 2.25
CA LEU A 233 0.26 -35.46 1.27
C LEU A 233 1.18 -34.27 0.95
N GLY A 234 2.35 -34.19 1.57
CA GLY A 234 3.29 -33.09 1.40
C GLY A 234 2.85 -31.79 2.08
N ARG A 235 3.30 -30.66 1.53
CA ARG A 235 3.09 -29.33 2.12
C ARG A 235 1.61 -29.00 2.25
N GLY A 236 1.18 -28.46 3.40
CA GLY A 236 -0.22 -28.14 3.65
C GLY A 236 -1.14 -29.36 3.76
N GLY A 237 -0.57 -30.58 3.90
CA GLY A 237 -1.35 -31.82 3.85
C GLY A 237 -2.47 -31.90 4.89
N SER A 238 -2.34 -31.32 6.08
CA SER A 238 -3.43 -31.30 7.06
C SER A 238 -4.62 -30.45 6.63
N ASP A 239 -4.38 -29.30 5.98
CA ASP A 239 -5.45 -28.48 5.41
C ASP A 239 -6.10 -29.20 4.22
N TYR A 240 -5.30 -29.91 3.42
CA TYR A 240 -5.80 -30.73 2.33
C TYR A 240 -6.68 -31.88 2.82
N SER A 241 -6.27 -32.59 3.87
CA SER A 241 -7.10 -33.64 4.51
C SER A 241 -8.45 -33.10 4.95
N ALA A 242 -8.50 -31.92 5.59
CA ALA A 242 -9.76 -31.30 5.99
C ALA A 242 -10.66 -30.94 4.80
N SER A 243 -10.07 -30.40 3.73
CA SER A 243 -10.77 -30.09 2.48
C SER A 243 -11.35 -31.33 1.79
N LEU A 244 -10.56 -32.42 1.72
CA LEU A 244 -10.99 -33.71 1.18
C LEU A 244 -12.15 -34.30 1.98
N LEU A 245 -12.06 -34.29 3.31
CA LEU A 245 -13.13 -34.80 4.17
C LEU A 245 -14.38 -33.93 4.11
N GLY A 246 -14.23 -32.60 4.01
CA GLY A 246 -15.35 -31.69 3.80
C GLY A 246 -16.11 -32.02 2.51
N ALA A 247 -15.39 -32.23 1.42
CA ALA A 247 -15.95 -32.67 0.14
C ALA A 247 -16.60 -34.06 0.24
N ALA A 248 -15.92 -35.04 0.85
CA ALA A 248 -16.43 -36.40 1.00
C ALA A 248 -17.72 -36.45 1.80
N LEU A 249 -17.80 -35.67 2.89
CA LEU A 249 -18.93 -35.65 3.82
C LEU A 249 -20.03 -34.66 3.45
N ALA A 250 -19.85 -33.89 2.38
CA ALA A 250 -20.71 -32.78 1.97
C ALA A 250 -20.95 -31.78 3.13
N SER A 251 -19.87 -31.38 3.81
CA SER A 251 -19.92 -30.40 4.89
C SER A 251 -20.39 -29.04 4.38
N GLN A 252 -21.07 -28.26 5.22
CA GLN A 252 -21.47 -26.90 4.87
C GLN A 252 -20.38 -25.86 5.13
N LEU A 253 -19.37 -26.20 5.92
CA LEU A 253 -18.29 -25.29 6.29
C LEU A 253 -17.03 -26.07 6.67
N ILE A 254 -15.88 -25.59 6.17
CA ILE A 254 -14.56 -26.04 6.61
C ILE A 254 -13.89 -24.89 7.37
N LEU A 255 -13.48 -25.11 8.62
CA LEU A 255 -12.79 -24.12 9.44
C LEU A 255 -11.33 -24.51 9.60
N ILE A 256 -10.43 -23.63 9.17
CA ILE A 256 -8.99 -23.75 9.36
C ILE A 256 -8.59 -22.86 10.54
N TRP A 257 -8.19 -23.50 11.63
CA TRP A 257 -7.74 -22.85 12.86
C TRP A 257 -6.21 -22.77 12.88
N THR A 258 -5.71 -21.54 12.94
CA THR A 258 -4.27 -21.23 12.93
C THR A 258 -3.92 -20.21 14.01
N ASP A 259 -2.70 -19.68 13.99
CA ASP A 259 -2.19 -18.65 14.89
C ASP A 259 -2.63 -17.21 14.53
N VAL A 260 -3.09 -16.96 13.30
CA VAL A 260 -3.57 -15.66 12.81
C VAL A 260 -5.10 -15.60 12.63
N ASP A 261 -5.72 -14.45 12.90
CA ASP A 261 -7.17 -14.26 12.75
C ASP A 261 -7.57 -13.88 11.33
N GLY A 262 -7.37 -14.82 10.40
CA GLY A 262 -7.71 -14.67 8.99
C GLY A 262 -6.53 -14.28 8.09
N VAL A 263 -6.86 -13.87 6.87
CA VAL A 263 -5.94 -13.39 5.84
C VAL A 263 -5.94 -11.86 5.87
N PHE A 264 -4.76 -11.27 5.71
CA PHE A 264 -4.56 -9.82 5.78
C PHE A 264 -4.19 -9.25 4.40
N THR A 265 -4.46 -7.96 4.22
CA THR A 265 -4.14 -7.19 3.00
C THR A 265 -2.64 -7.12 2.68
N ALA A 266 -1.78 -7.35 3.66
CA ALA A 266 -0.33 -7.54 3.49
C ALA A 266 0.21 -8.37 4.68
N ASP A 267 1.45 -8.85 4.58
CA ASP A 267 2.12 -9.57 5.69
C ASP A 267 2.31 -8.62 6.90
N PRO A 268 1.70 -8.90 8.08
CA PRO A 268 1.83 -8.07 9.28
C PRO A 268 3.25 -7.95 9.83
N ARG A 269 4.18 -8.80 9.40
CA ARG A 269 5.59 -8.70 9.76
C ARG A 269 6.35 -7.67 8.93
N LYS A 270 5.82 -7.29 7.75
CA LYS A 270 6.44 -6.35 6.81
C LYS A 270 5.72 -4.99 6.75
N VAL A 271 4.41 -4.97 6.99
CA VAL A 271 3.57 -3.77 7.01
C VAL A 271 2.96 -3.61 8.40
N ALA A 272 2.99 -2.40 8.97
CA ALA A 272 2.61 -2.17 10.37
C ALA A 272 1.10 -2.25 10.63
N ASN A 273 0.26 -1.81 9.68
CA ASN A 273 -1.20 -1.70 9.85
C ASN A 273 -1.97 -2.47 8.76
N PRO A 274 -1.73 -3.77 8.54
CA PRO A 274 -2.48 -4.50 7.54
C PRO A 274 -3.91 -4.71 8.02
N VAL A 275 -4.87 -4.49 7.14
CA VAL A 275 -6.29 -4.72 7.40
C VAL A 275 -6.62 -6.19 7.15
N ARG A 276 -7.39 -6.84 8.04
CA ARG A 276 -7.94 -8.19 7.82
C ARG A 276 -8.94 -8.16 6.67
N ILE A 277 -8.85 -9.13 5.77
CA ILE A 277 -9.78 -9.32 4.66
C ILE A 277 -10.99 -10.11 5.18
N PRO A 278 -12.22 -9.56 5.20
CA PRO A 278 -13.37 -10.27 5.77
C PRO A 278 -13.83 -11.45 4.91
N GLU A 279 -13.85 -11.25 3.60
CA GLU A 279 -14.25 -12.26 2.62
C GLU A 279 -13.40 -12.16 1.36
N MET A 280 -13.20 -13.29 0.69
CA MET A 280 -12.51 -13.36 -0.61
C MET A 280 -12.93 -14.59 -1.41
N THR A 281 -12.61 -14.60 -2.70
CA THR A 281 -12.84 -15.77 -3.54
C THR A 281 -11.74 -16.82 -3.39
N PHE A 282 -12.02 -18.07 -3.74
CA PHE A 282 -11.00 -19.12 -3.83
C PHE A 282 -9.85 -18.74 -4.76
N LEU A 283 -10.16 -18.14 -5.91
CA LEU A 283 -9.14 -17.71 -6.87
C LEU A 283 -8.24 -16.61 -6.28
N GLU A 284 -8.81 -15.61 -5.62
CA GLU A 284 -8.02 -14.57 -4.92
C GLU A 284 -7.11 -15.20 -3.85
N ALA A 285 -7.62 -16.18 -3.09
CA ALA A 285 -6.85 -16.85 -2.03
C ALA A 285 -5.72 -17.71 -2.60
N MET A 286 -5.96 -18.39 -3.72
CA MET A 286 -4.96 -19.20 -4.42
C MET A 286 -3.82 -18.32 -4.95
N GLU A 287 -4.16 -17.18 -5.56
CA GLU A 287 -3.19 -16.21 -6.08
C GLU A 287 -2.35 -15.58 -4.97
N LEU A 288 -2.97 -15.13 -3.86
CA LEU A 288 -2.23 -14.63 -2.70
C LEU A 288 -1.29 -15.70 -2.13
N SER A 289 -1.77 -16.95 -2.02
CA SER A 289 -0.97 -18.08 -1.52
C SER A 289 0.25 -18.35 -2.40
N PHE A 290 0.05 -18.38 -3.72
CA PHE A 290 1.11 -18.60 -4.70
C PHE A 290 2.21 -17.52 -4.61
N PHE A 291 1.82 -16.24 -4.46
CA PHE A 291 2.75 -15.11 -4.39
C PHE A 291 3.27 -14.76 -2.99
N GLY A 292 3.14 -15.67 -2.02
CA GLY A 292 3.87 -15.60 -0.75
C GLY A 292 3.02 -15.44 0.51
N ALA A 293 1.69 -15.40 0.42
CA ALA A 293 0.83 -15.47 1.60
C ALA A 293 0.86 -16.89 2.20
N LYS A 294 1.68 -17.09 3.23
CA LYS A 294 1.94 -18.41 3.83
C LYS A 294 0.79 -19.02 4.64
N VAL A 295 -0.32 -18.29 4.84
CA VAL A 295 -1.43 -18.70 5.74
C VAL A 295 -2.19 -19.92 5.20
N ILE A 296 -2.26 -20.08 3.87
CA ILE A 296 -2.96 -21.19 3.21
C ILE A 296 -2.07 -21.70 2.09
N TYR A 297 -2.18 -22.97 1.75
CA TYR A 297 -1.52 -23.56 0.59
C TYR A 297 -2.55 -23.78 -0.55
N ALA A 298 -2.35 -23.16 -1.71
CA ALA A 298 -3.34 -23.11 -2.79
C ALA A 298 -3.98 -24.48 -3.16
N PRO A 299 -3.21 -25.58 -3.33
CA PRO A 299 -3.79 -26.89 -3.66
C PRO A 299 -4.80 -27.43 -2.63
N THR A 300 -4.71 -27.00 -1.37
CA THR A 300 -5.58 -27.50 -0.30
C THR A 300 -7.01 -27.01 -0.46
N MET A 301 -7.23 -25.91 -1.20
CA MET A 301 -8.56 -25.35 -1.43
C MET A 301 -9.33 -26.05 -2.56
N GLY A 302 -8.65 -26.83 -3.42
CA GLY A 302 -9.25 -27.45 -4.60
C GLY A 302 -10.52 -28.26 -4.33
N PRO A 303 -10.53 -29.21 -3.36
CA PRO A 303 -11.73 -29.99 -3.04
C PRO A 303 -12.91 -29.13 -2.56
N ALA A 304 -12.65 -28.14 -1.69
CA ALA A 304 -13.66 -27.21 -1.21
C ALA A 304 -14.24 -26.35 -2.34
N MET A 305 -13.37 -25.82 -3.20
CA MET A 305 -13.74 -25.02 -4.37
C MET A 305 -14.62 -25.81 -5.34
N ALA A 306 -14.22 -27.03 -5.70
CA ALA A 306 -14.96 -27.90 -6.63
C ALA A 306 -16.36 -28.28 -6.11
N ASN A 307 -16.53 -28.33 -4.78
CA ASN A 307 -17.80 -28.69 -4.14
C ASN A 307 -18.59 -27.48 -3.61
N ASN A 308 -18.15 -26.24 -3.90
CA ASN A 308 -18.77 -25.00 -3.40
C ASN A 308 -18.90 -24.95 -1.86
N ILE A 309 -17.95 -25.52 -1.14
CA ILE A 309 -17.94 -25.54 0.33
C ILE A 309 -17.14 -24.34 0.81
N PRO A 310 -17.73 -23.37 1.53
CA PRO A 310 -16.99 -22.23 2.05
C PRO A 310 -15.93 -22.69 3.07
N MET A 311 -14.79 -21.98 3.08
CA MET A 311 -13.73 -22.16 4.06
C MET A 311 -13.63 -20.92 4.95
N GLN A 312 -13.35 -21.09 6.24
CA GLN A 312 -13.08 -19.98 7.16
C GLN A 312 -11.71 -20.14 7.81
N ILE A 313 -10.90 -19.08 7.74
CA ILE A 313 -9.61 -19.02 8.43
C ILE A 313 -9.79 -18.25 9.73
N LYS A 314 -9.50 -18.87 10.87
CA LYS A 314 -9.69 -18.28 12.20
C LYS A 314 -8.47 -18.51 13.09
N SER A 315 -8.30 -17.66 14.10
CA SER A 315 -7.28 -17.89 15.13
C SER A 315 -7.78 -18.82 16.24
N THR A 316 -6.99 -19.82 16.62
CA THR A 316 -7.22 -20.62 17.83
C THR A 316 -7.09 -19.77 19.09
N PHE A 317 -6.24 -18.74 19.07
CA PHE A 317 -5.95 -17.88 20.22
C PHE A 317 -6.90 -16.69 20.32
N LEU A 318 -7.69 -16.42 19.27
CA LEU A 318 -8.79 -15.46 19.27
C LEU A 318 -10.07 -16.12 18.69
N PRO A 319 -10.73 -17.04 19.43
CA PRO A 319 -11.83 -17.84 18.89
C PRO A 319 -13.05 -17.04 18.41
N ASN A 320 -13.30 -15.91 19.10
CA ASN A 320 -14.37 -14.98 18.81
C ASN A 320 -14.02 -13.96 17.70
N GLY A 321 -12.81 -14.03 17.14
CA GLY A 321 -12.41 -13.25 15.98
C GLY A 321 -13.32 -13.54 14.78
N GLU A 322 -13.42 -12.56 13.89
CA GLU A 322 -14.26 -12.70 12.68
C GLU A 322 -13.60 -13.59 11.62
N GLY A 323 -12.26 -13.68 11.60
CA GLY A 323 -11.51 -14.48 10.64
C GLY A 323 -11.70 -14.05 9.18
N THR A 324 -11.41 -14.92 8.22
CA THR A 324 -11.64 -14.65 6.78
C THR A 324 -12.48 -15.76 6.16
N SER A 325 -13.54 -15.40 5.45
CA SER A 325 -14.39 -16.33 4.71
C SER A 325 -13.94 -16.43 3.25
N ILE A 326 -13.71 -17.64 2.75
CA ILE A 326 -13.27 -17.94 1.40
C ILE A 326 -14.34 -18.78 0.70
N SER A 327 -14.84 -18.34 -0.45
CA SER A 327 -15.85 -19.09 -1.21
C SER A 327 -15.77 -18.84 -2.72
N ASN A 328 -16.66 -19.42 -3.53
CA ASN A 328 -16.68 -19.18 -4.99
C ASN A 328 -17.28 -17.81 -5.37
N LYS A 329 -17.92 -17.10 -4.43
CA LYS A 329 -18.56 -15.80 -4.68
C LYS A 329 -18.35 -14.88 -3.48
N THR A 330 -18.02 -13.62 -3.72
CA THR A 330 -18.00 -12.59 -2.68
C THR A 330 -19.40 -12.01 -2.48
N SER A 331 -19.71 -11.57 -1.26
CA SER A 331 -20.92 -10.80 -1.00
C SER A 331 -20.83 -9.40 -1.62
N ALA A 332 -21.94 -8.67 -1.66
CA ALA A 332 -21.95 -7.28 -2.16
C ALA A 332 -21.11 -6.31 -1.30
N GLN A 333 -20.68 -6.69 -0.09
CA GLN A 333 -19.99 -5.81 0.88
C GLN A 333 -18.53 -5.52 0.52
N THR A 334 -17.85 -6.35 -0.28
CA THR A 334 -16.45 -6.14 -0.70
C THR A 334 -16.27 -5.46 -2.06
N LYS A 335 -17.33 -4.92 -2.67
CA LYS A 335 -17.26 -4.23 -3.98
C LYS A 335 -16.38 -2.97 -4.02
N GLY A 336 -15.80 -2.53 -2.90
CA GLY A 336 -15.04 -1.29 -2.78
C GLY A 336 -13.53 -1.38 -3.03
N TRP A 337 -12.89 -2.55 -2.91
CA TRP A 337 -11.44 -2.68 -3.18
C TRP A 337 -11.20 -3.37 -4.52
N SER A 338 -10.43 -2.73 -5.41
CA SER A 338 -9.95 -3.36 -6.64
C SER A 338 -8.78 -4.31 -6.39
N VAL A 339 -7.99 -4.05 -5.35
CA VAL A 339 -6.93 -4.94 -4.85
C VAL A 339 -7.38 -5.50 -3.49
N ARG A 340 -7.31 -6.82 -3.30
CA ARG A 340 -7.60 -7.50 -2.03
C ARG A 340 -6.39 -7.65 -1.14
N GLY A 341 -5.23 -7.91 -1.73
CA GLY A 341 -3.99 -8.05 -0.97
C GLY A 341 -2.75 -7.82 -1.81
N ILE A 342 -1.65 -7.53 -1.12
CA ILE A 342 -0.32 -7.32 -1.67
C ILE A 342 0.62 -8.30 -0.98
N THR A 343 1.35 -9.05 -1.80
CA THR A 343 2.28 -10.10 -1.34
C THR A 343 3.63 -9.94 -2.01
N SER A 344 4.62 -10.66 -1.50
CA SER A 344 5.97 -10.65 -2.04
C SER A 344 6.64 -12.02 -1.96
N ILE A 345 7.40 -12.35 -3.01
CA ILE A 345 8.38 -13.43 -3.00
C ILE A 345 9.76 -12.78 -2.98
N SER A 346 10.43 -12.90 -1.83
CA SER A 346 11.78 -12.38 -1.61
C SER A 346 12.82 -13.27 -2.28
N ASN A 347 13.96 -12.68 -2.63
CA ASN A 347 15.16 -13.37 -3.09
C ASN A 347 14.92 -14.32 -4.27
N VAL A 348 14.58 -13.76 -5.43
CA VAL A 348 14.50 -14.48 -6.70
C VAL A 348 15.64 -14.05 -7.64
N CYS A 349 15.98 -14.92 -8.59
CA CYS A 349 16.86 -14.58 -9.70
C CYS A 349 16.06 -14.50 -10.99
N ILE A 350 16.25 -13.43 -11.76
CA ILE A 350 15.67 -13.32 -13.10
C ILE A 350 16.64 -13.89 -14.13
N VAL A 351 16.18 -14.90 -14.85
CA VAL A 351 16.85 -15.52 -15.99
C VAL A 351 16.28 -14.90 -17.25
N VAL A 352 17.13 -14.33 -18.09
CA VAL A 352 16.75 -13.65 -19.33
C VAL A 352 17.39 -14.37 -20.50
N LEU A 353 16.56 -14.78 -21.47
CA LEU A 353 16.99 -15.29 -22.77
C LEU A 353 16.59 -14.30 -23.85
N GLU A 354 17.58 -13.77 -24.58
CA GLU A 354 17.39 -12.74 -25.61
C GLU A 354 18.13 -13.09 -26.90
N GLY A 355 17.55 -12.67 -28.03
CA GLY A 355 18.16 -12.90 -29.34
C GLY A 355 17.31 -12.44 -30.52
N CYS A 356 17.93 -11.77 -31.48
CA CYS A 356 17.27 -11.32 -32.72
C CYS A 356 16.93 -12.47 -33.69
N GLY A 357 17.60 -13.62 -33.57
CA GLY A 357 17.34 -14.81 -34.37
C GLY A 357 16.25 -15.72 -33.80
N MET A 358 15.57 -15.31 -32.73
CA MET A 358 14.38 -15.99 -32.20
C MET A 358 13.09 -15.60 -32.95
N VAL A 359 13.15 -14.58 -33.81
CA VAL A 359 12.01 -14.02 -34.55
C VAL A 359 11.55 -15.00 -35.65
N GLY A 360 10.26 -15.33 -35.65
CA GLY A 360 9.66 -16.29 -36.59
C GLY A 360 10.07 -17.76 -36.40
N VAL A 361 10.88 -18.11 -35.39
CA VAL A 361 11.34 -19.48 -35.15
C VAL A 361 10.42 -20.17 -34.13
N ALA A 362 9.52 -21.02 -34.62
CA ALA A 362 8.68 -21.85 -33.76
C ALA A 362 9.53 -22.78 -32.88
N GLY A 363 9.18 -22.91 -31.60
CA GLY A 363 9.73 -23.93 -30.71
C GLY A 363 10.84 -23.50 -29.76
N VAL A 364 11.33 -22.25 -29.81
CA VAL A 364 12.33 -21.75 -28.83
C VAL A 364 11.79 -21.82 -27.40
N SER A 365 10.57 -21.32 -27.16
CA SER A 365 9.91 -21.39 -25.85
C SER A 365 9.67 -22.84 -25.40
N GLY A 366 9.27 -23.72 -26.32
CA GLY A 366 9.10 -25.15 -26.05
C GLY A 366 10.39 -25.80 -25.55
N ARG A 367 11.49 -25.63 -26.30
CA ARG A 367 12.82 -26.15 -25.93
C ARG A 367 13.31 -25.58 -24.60
N LEU A 368 13.09 -24.29 -24.37
CA LEU A 368 13.45 -23.62 -23.11
C LEU A 368 12.76 -24.28 -21.91
N PHE A 369 11.43 -24.42 -21.93
CA PHE A 369 10.69 -25.00 -20.81
C PHE A 369 10.91 -26.51 -20.66
N THR A 370 11.13 -27.24 -21.76
CA THR A 370 11.52 -28.66 -21.70
C THR A 370 12.88 -28.82 -21.00
N THR A 371 13.84 -27.97 -21.32
CA THR A 371 15.18 -27.98 -20.70
C THR A 371 15.10 -27.73 -19.20
N LEU A 372 14.35 -26.71 -18.78
CA LEU A 372 14.14 -26.41 -17.36
C LEU A 372 13.44 -27.56 -16.62
N ASN A 373 12.47 -28.21 -17.26
CA ASN A 373 11.76 -29.35 -16.68
C ASN A 373 12.67 -30.57 -16.51
N HIS A 374 13.54 -30.88 -17.48
CA HIS A 374 14.53 -31.96 -17.35
C HIS A 374 15.46 -31.76 -16.15
N GLU A 375 15.86 -30.52 -15.91
CA GLU A 375 16.68 -30.14 -14.76
C GLU A 375 15.85 -29.96 -13.47
N ARG A 376 14.52 -30.14 -13.51
CA ARG A 376 13.60 -29.92 -12.39
C ARG A 376 13.76 -28.53 -11.76
N ILE A 377 13.84 -27.51 -12.61
CA ILE A 377 13.95 -26.12 -12.19
C ILE A 377 12.55 -25.50 -12.19
N ASN A 378 12.09 -25.08 -11.02
CA ASN A 378 10.78 -24.47 -10.85
C ASN A 378 10.80 -23.00 -11.33
N VAL A 379 9.89 -22.66 -12.25
CA VAL A 379 9.71 -21.28 -12.73
C VAL A 379 8.58 -20.62 -11.95
N ILE A 380 8.88 -19.51 -11.27
CA ILE A 380 7.95 -18.81 -10.38
C ILE A 380 7.09 -17.82 -11.16
N LEU A 381 7.70 -17.08 -12.09
CA LEU A 381 7.06 -16.05 -12.88
C LEU A 381 7.64 -16.06 -14.29
N ILE A 382 6.81 -15.84 -15.30
CA ILE A 382 7.23 -15.64 -16.68
C ILE A 382 6.75 -14.25 -17.10
N SER A 383 7.64 -13.46 -17.69
CA SER A 383 7.32 -12.18 -18.31
C SER A 383 7.91 -12.17 -19.71
N GLN A 384 7.05 -11.99 -20.71
CA GLN A 384 7.45 -11.96 -22.10
C GLN A 384 6.91 -10.69 -22.77
N ALA A 385 7.81 -9.79 -23.13
CA ALA A 385 7.45 -8.56 -23.84
C ALA A 385 7.31 -8.77 -25.36
N SER A 386 8.04 -9.75 -25.91
CA SER A 386 7.97 -10.13 -27.32
C SER A 386 8.07 -11.65 -27.43
N SER A 387 7.09 -12.28 -28.10
CA SER A 387 7.04 -13.73 -28.37
C SER A 387 8.35 -14.28 -28.96
N GLU A 388 9.12 -13.39 -29.57
CA GLU A 388 10.11 -13.67 -30.60
C GLU A 388 11.48 -13.02 -30.34
N HIS A 389 11.68 -12.33 -29.22
CA HIS A 389 12.94 -11.62 -28.95
C HIS A 389 13.46 -11.75 -27.52
N SER A 390 12.60 -11.86 -26.50
CA SER A 390 13.03 -11.88 -25.10
C SER A 390 12.05 -12.64 -24.21
N ILE A 391 12.56 -13.58 -23.42
CA ILE A 391 11.83 -14.30 -22.39
C ILE A 391 12.52 -14.07 -21.04
N CYS A 392 11.79 -13.52 -20.08
CA CYS A 392 12.24 -13.34 -18.71
C CYS A 392 11.53 -14.33 -17.79
N MET A 393 12.26 -14.98 -16.90
CA MET A 393 11.73 -15.93 -15.93
C MET A 393 12.31 -15.70 -14.55
N ALA A 394 11.50 -15.82 -13.51
CA ALA A 394 11.98 -15.84 -12.13
C ALA A 394 12.17 -17.28 -11.65
N VAL A 395 13.33 -17.58 -11.07
CA VAL A 395 13.67 -18.90 -10.51
C VAL A 395 14.29 -18.74 -9.11
N ASP A 396 14.40 -19.86 -8.40
CA ASP A 396 15.16 -19.94 -7.15
C ASP A 396 16.64 -19.58 -7.41
N PRO A 397 17.24 -18.63 -6.67
CA PRO A 397 18.66 -18.27 -6.82
C PRO A 397 19.62 -19.46 -6.73
N ALA A 398 19.30 -20.48 -5.92
CA ALA A 398 20.14 -21.66 -5.77
C ALA A 398 20.21 -22.52 -7.05
N ARG A 399 19.22 -22.39 -7.95
CA ARG A 399 19.15 -23.11 -9.22
C ARG A 399 19.42 -22.23 -10.44
N ALA A 400 19.70 -20.94 -10.25
CA ALA A 400 19.87 -19.98 -11.34
C ALA A 400 21.08 -20.31 -12.24
N GLU A 401 22.20 -20.71 -11.66
CA GLU A 401 23.39 -21.11 -12.42
C GLU A 401 23.18 -22.43 -13.17
N ASP A 402 22.44 -23.37 -12.58
CA ASP A 402 22.05 -24.61 -13.27
C ASP A 402 21.17 -24.30 -14.48
N ALA A 403 20.19 -23.40 -14.31
CA ALA A 403 19.34 -22.93 -15.39
C ALA A 403 20.17 -22.32 -16.53
N LYS A 404 21.10 -21.41 -16.19
CA LYS A 404 21.99 -20.78 -17.16
C LYS A 404 22.78 -21.82 -17.95
N ARG A 405 23.48 -22.74 -17.27
CA ARG A 405 24.30 -23.75 -17.95
C ARG A 405 23.47 -24.66 -18.85
N ALA A 406 22.29 -25.09 -18.39
CA ALA A 406 21.42 -25.97 -19.16
C ALA A 406 20.89 -25.29 -20.42
N ILE A 407 20.43 -24.04 -20.29
CA ILE A 407 19.91 -23.26 -21.42
C ILE A 407 21.02 -22.90 -22.42
N ASP A 408 22.17 -22.43 -21.94
CA ASP A 408 23.30 -22.09 -22.83
C ASP A 408 23.78 -23.31 -23.63
N LYS A 409 23.72 -24.51 -23.02
CA LYS A 409 24.02 -25.77 -23.70
C LYS A 409 22.97 -26.13 -24.75
N GLU A 410 21.69 -25.99 -24.41
CA GLU A 410 20.58 -26.29 -25.35
C GLU A 410 20.63 -25.38 -26.59
N PHE A 411 20.99 -24.11 -26.43
CA PHE A 411 21.02 -23.11 -27.50
C PHE A 411 22.43 -22.81 -28.02
N GLU A 412 23.42 -23.69 -27.80
CA GLU A 412 24.83 -23.44 -28.14
C GLU A 412 25.04 -23.08 -29.63
N ALA A 413 24.30 -23.75 -30.53
CA ALA A 413 24.42 -23.53 -31.97
C ALA A 413 23.91 -22.13 -32.38
N GLU A 414 22.79 -21.70 -31.80
CA GLU A 414 22.19 -20.39 -31.99
C GLU A 414 23.05 -19.28 -31.38
N ILE A 415 23.64 -19.53 -30.21
CA ILE A 415 24.57 -18.60 -29.55
C ILE A 415 25.82 -18.40 -30.40
N LYS A 416 26.43 -19.48 -30.92
CA LYS A 416 27.59 -19.39 -31.81
C LYS A 416 27.29 -18.62 -33.11
N LYS A 417 26.07 -18.75 -33.63
CA LYS A 417 25.58 -18.01 -34.81
C LYS A 417 25.14 -16.57 -34.49
N LYS A 418 25.20 -16.15 -33.22
CA LYS A 418 24.70 -14.84 -32.73
C LYS A 418 23.21 -14.62 -33.04
N HIS A 419 22.45 -15.70 -33.12
CA HIS A 419 20.99 -15.66 -33.17
C HIS A 419 20.39 -15.47 -31.78
N ILE A 420 21.11 -15.92 -30.75
CA ILE A 420 20.81 -15.75 -29.33
C ILE A 420 22.06 -15.16 -28.67
N ASP A 421 21.90 -14.18 -27.79
CA ASP A 421 23.03 -13.48 -27.15
C ASP A 421 23.60 -14.26 -25.95
N GLY A 422 22.85 -15.24 -25.46
CA GLY A 422 23.17 -16.08 -24.29
C GLY A 422 22.32 -15.70 -23.07
N VAL A 423 22.32 -16.56 -22.05
CA VAL A 423 21.50 -16.31 -20.86
C VAL A 423 22.14 -15.28 -19.93
N THR A 424 21.36 -14.27 -19.56
CA THR A 424 21.72 -13.26 -18.55
C THR A 424 20.99 -13.51 -17.24
N LEU A 425 21.72 -13.41 -16.12
CA LEU A 425 21.16 -13.53 -14.77
C LEU A 425 21.10 -12.16 -14.08
N LYS A 426 19.96 -11.86 -13.45
CA LYS A 426 19.81 -10.71 -12.53
C LYS A 426 19.47 -11.23 -11.14
N HIS A 427 20.45 -11.19 -10.26
CA HIS A 427 20.30 -11.61 -8.85
C HIS A 427 19.68 -10.50 -7.99
N ASN A 428 19.34 -10.86 -6.75
CA ASN A 428 18.82 -9.94 -5.73
C ASN A 428 17.56 -9.19 -6.20
N CYS A 429 16.61 -9.93 -6.78
CA CYS A 429 15.30 -9.43 -7.13
C CYS A 429 14.23 -9.91 -6.15
N ALA A 430 13.12 -9.19 -6.09
CA ALA A 430 11.90 -9.58 -5.39
C ALA A 430 10.70 -9.42 -6.33
N ILE A 431 9.74 -10.32 -6.21
CA ILE A 431 8.45 -10.21 -6.90
C ILE A 431 7.48 -9.58 -5.91
N ILE A 432 6.81 -8.50 -6.32
CA ILE A 432 5.66 -7.94 -5.62
C ILE A 432 4.41 -8.27 -6.44
N ALA A 433 3.39 -8.83 -5.80
CA ALA A 433 2.14 -9.18 -6.45
C ALA A 433 0.96 -8.47 -5.78
N CYS A 434 0.18 -7.73 -6.59
CA CYS A 434 -1.12 -7.19 -6.21
C CYS A 434 -2.20 -8.13 -6.71
N VAL A 435 -3.03 -8.64 -5.81
CA VAL A 435 -4.07 -9.63 -6.10
C VAL A 435 -5.45 -9.05 -5.81
N GLY A 436 -6.40 -9.28 -6.71
CA GLY A 436 -7.80 -8.89 -6.57
C GLY A 436 -8.62 -9.35 -7.78
N GLU A 437 -9.94 -9.44 -7.66
CA GLU A 437 -10.82 -9.78 -8.79
C GLU A 437 -11.00 -8.60 -9.76
N GLY A 438 -11.01 -8.86 -11.07
CA GLY A 438 -11.26 -7.85 -12.10
C GLY A 438 -10.09 -6.86 -12.28
N MET A 439 -8.86 -7.28 -12.03
CA MET A 439 -7.66 -6.41 -12.11
C MET A 439 -7.37 -5.91 -13.53
N VAL A 440 -7.62 -6.75 -14.55
CA VAL A 440 -7.45 -6.39 -15.96
C VAL A 440 -8.58 -5.46 -16.43
N SER A 441 -9.82 -5.74 -16.01
CA SER A 441 -11.00 -4.94 -16.35
C SER A 441 -11.08 -3.62 -15.57
N SER A 442 -10.40 -3.52 -14.42
CA SER A 442 -10.30 -2.30 -13.61
C SER A 442 -9.27 -1.32 -14.19
N VAL A 443 -9.75 -0.41 -15.05
CA VAL A 443 -8.93 0.66 -15.64
C VAL A 443 -8.19 1.45 -14.55
N GLY A 444 -6.87 1.56 -14.70
CA GLY A 444 -6.02 2.41 -13.86
C GLY A 444 -5.33 1.71 -12.68
N VAL A 445 -5.59 0.43 -12.38
CA VAL A 445 -4.90 -0.28 -11.29
C VAL A 445 -3.41 -0.42 -11.58
N LEU A 446 -3.03 -0.91 -12.78
CA LEU A 446 -1.63 -0.99 -13.19
C LEU A 446 -0.94 0.38 -13.19
N GLY A 447 -1.64 1.41 -13.70
CA GLY A 447 -1.16 2.78 -13.70
C GLY A 447 -0.92 3.33 -12.29
N ARG A 448 -1.82 3.05 -11.34
CA ARG A 448 -1.69 3.43 -9.93
C ARG A 448 -0.53 2.71 -9.25
N LEU A 449 -0.38 1.41 -9.49
CA LEU A 449 0.73 0.59 -8.97
C LEU A 449 2.08 1.14 -9.45
N THR A 450 2.26 1.25 -10.76
CA THR A 450 3.51 1.71 -11.38
C THR A 450 3.83 3.16 -11.00
N SER A 451 2.83 4.05 -11.00
CA SER A 451 3.01 5.44 -10.57
C SER A 451 3.41 5.56 -9.11
N SER A 452 2.88 4.69 -8.24
CA SER A 452 3.21 4.71 -6.81
C SER A 452 4.65 4.30 -6.55
N LEU A 453 5.11 3.23 -7.24
CA LEU A 453 6.52 2.82 -7.20
C LEU A 453 7.45 3.92 -7.76
N ALA A 454 7.09 4.52 -8.89
CA ALA A 454 7.86 5.59 -9.51
C ALA A 454 7.99 6.83 -8.61
N LYS A 455 6.91 7.26 -7.95
CA LYS A 455 6.92 8.39 -6.99
C LYS A 455 7.84 8.16 -5.79
N ASN A 456 8.06 6.89 -5.44
CA ASN A 456 8.92 6.48 -4.34
C ASN A 456 10.32 6.04 -4.81
N MET A 457 10.69 6.37 -6.06
CA MET A 457 12.00 6.09 -6.65
C MET A 457 12.34 4.59 -6.66
N ILE A 458 11.34 3.72 -6.82
CA ILE A 458 11.50 2.28 -6.94
C ILE A 458 11.49 1.91 -8.41
N ASN A 459 12.60 1.34 -8.89
CA ASN A 459 12.71 0.93 -10.29
C ASN A 459 12.08 -0.45 -10.52
N ILE A 460 11.30 -0.57 -11.60
CA ILE A 460 10.68 -1.83 -12.01
C ILE A 460 11.59 -2.52 -13.02
N VAL A 461 11.98 -3.76 -12.74
CA VAL A 461 12.81 -4.60 -13.61
C VAL A 461 11.97 -5.31 -14.67
N SER A 462 10.80 -5.81 -14.28
CA SER A 462 9.90 -6.57 -15.14
C SER A 462 8.46 -6.44 -14.64
N VAL A 463 7.49 -6.54 -15.55
CA VAL A 463 6.06 -6.58 -15.22
C VAL A 463 5.47 -7.84 -15.83
N ALA A 464 4.61 -8.52 -15.10
CA ALA A 464 3.81 -9.63 -15.59
C ALA A 464 2.36 -9.38 -15.20
N GLN A 465 1.50 -9.33 -16.21
CA GLN A 465 0.05 -9.29 -16.05
C GLN A 465 -0.52 -10.32 -17.02
N GLY A 466 -1.09 -11.39 -16.47
CA GLY A 466 -1.71 -12.45 -17.26
C GLY A 466 -3.11 -12.10 -17.74
N SER A 467 -3.72 -13.01 -18.49
CA SER A 467 -5.15 -12.99 -18.82
C SER A 467 -6.05 -13.34 -17.63
N SER A 468 -5.48 -13.92 -16.57
CA SER A 468 -6.15 -14.06 -15.29
C SER A 468 -6.38 -12.66 -14.74
N GLU A 469 -7.63 -12.21 -14.68
CA GLU A 469 -8.01 -10.91 -14.12
C GLU A 469 -7.77 -10.80 -12.59
N MET A 470 -6.82 -11.56 -12.05
CA MET A 470 -6.66 -11.83 -10.62
C MET A 470 -5.38 -11.25 -10.01
N ASN A 471 -4.33 -11.02 -10.81
CA ASN A 471 -3.05 -10.54 -10.30
C ASN A 471 -2.32 -9.58 -11.26
N ILE A 472 -1.49 -8.72 -10.68
CA ILE A 472 -0.43 -7.98 -11.37
C ILE A 472 0.84 -8.17 -10.57
N SER A 473 1.88 -8.71 -11.20
CA SER A 473 3.18 -8.93 -10.58
C SER A 473 4.23 -8.01 -11.17
N VAL A 474 5.07 -7.44 -10.31
CA VAL A 474 6.22 -6.64 -10.72
C VAL A 474 7.47 -7.18 -10.06
N VAL A 475 8.58 -7.17 -10.80
CA VAL A 475 9.90 -7.50 -10.28
C VAL A 475 10.63 -6.21 -9.98
N ILE A 476 11.17 -6.11 -8.77
CA ILE A 476 12.00 -4.99 -8.29
C ILE A 476 13.30 -5.54 -7.68
N LYS A 477 14.24 -4.67 -7.30
CA LYS A 477 15.39 -5.10 -6.51
C LYS A 477 14.96 -5.46 -5.09
N SER A 478 15.59 -6.47 -4.49
CA SER A 478 15.25 -6.94 -3.14
C SER A 478 15.43 -5.86 -2.07
N GLU A 479 16.36 -4.92 -2.25
CA GLU A 479 16.58 -3.79 -1.33
C GLU A 479 15.35 -2.86 -1.21
N ASP A 480 14.52 -2.82 -2.25
CA ASP A 480 13.31 -1.99 -2.30
C ASP A 480 12.05 -2.71 -1.84
N GLU A 481 12.12 -4.01 -1.51
CA GLU A 481 10.97 -4.87 -1.25
C GLU A 481 10.03 -4.31 -0.17
N ASN A 482 10.57 -4.01 1.00
CA ASN A 482 9.77 -3.50 2.12
C ASN A 482 9.18 -2.12 1.81
N ARG A 483 9.96 -1.24 1.17
CA ARG A 483 9.49 0.09 0.76
C ARG A 483 8.34 -0.02 -0.25
N ALA A 484 8.46 -0.93 -1.22
CA ALA A 484 7.40 -1.19 -2.20
C ALA A 484 6.12 -1.71 -1.54
N LEU A 485 6.24 -2.68 -0.61
CA LEU A 485 5.08 -3.23 0.11
C LEU A 485 4.34 -2.16 0.91
N ILE A 486 5.07 -1.34 1.68
CA ILE A 486 4.49 -0.26 2.48
C ILE A 486 3.81 0.75 1.56
N THR A 487 4.54 1.29 0.59
CA THR A 487 4.03 2.29 -0.36
C THR A 487 2.79 1.80 -1.12
N LEU A 488 2.79 0.55 -1.59
CA LEU A 488 1.64 0.00 -2.29
C LEU A 488 0.48 -0.26 -1.33
N HIS A 489 0.74 -0.70 -0.11
CA HIS A 489 -0.29 -0.88 0.90
C HIS A 489 -0.98 0.43 1.26
N GLU A 490 -0.20 1.49 1.54
CA GLU A 490 -0.69 2.86 1.70
C GLU A 490 -1.50 3.31 0.48
N THR A 491 -1.00 3.01 -0.72
CA THR A 491 -1.66 3.40 -1.96
C THR A 491 -3.02 2.73 -2.13
N PHE A 492 -3.19 1.47 -1.75
CA PHE A 492 -4.40 0.70 -2.06
C PHE A 492 -5.37 0.53 -0.88
N PHE A 493 -4.89 0.57 0.36
CA PHE A 493 -5.66 0.21 1.56
C PHE A 493 -5.72 1.28 2.64
N GLU A 494 -4.76 2.21 2.72
CA GLU A 494 -4.91 3.34 3.63
C GLU A 494 -5.97 4.31 3.12
N GLU A 495 -6.67 4.96 4.06
CA GLU A 495 -7.87 5.72 3.78
C GLU A 495 -7.67 6.72 2.64
N LYS A 496 -8.68 6.82 1.79
CA LYS A 496 -8.74 7.64 0.57
C LYS A 496 -8.47 9.13 0.82
N THR A 497 -8.37 9.54 2.08
CA THR A 497 -8.16 10.89 2.54
C THR A 497 -6.69 11.28 2.41
N LYS A 498 -6.33 11.91 1.28
CA LYS A 498 -4.96 12.42 1.11
C LYS A 498 -4.73 13.53 2.13
N VAL A 499 -3.68 13.40 2.93
CA VAL A 499 -3.28 14.43 3.89
C VAL A 499 -2.43 15.47 3.17
N LEU A 500 -2.86 16.72 3.23
CA LEU A 500 -2.10 17.87 2.74
C LEU A 500 -1.33 18.46 3.93
N TYR A 501 -0.01 18.28 3.94
CA TYR A 501 0.85 18.84 4.98
C TYR A 501 1.16 20.30 4.64
N VAL A 502 0.62 21.23 5.42
CA VAL A 502 0.68 22.67 5.15
C VAL A 502 1.61 23.36 6.14
N PHE A 503 2.53 24.17 5.60
CA PHE A 503 3.42 25.06 6.32
C PHE A 503 3.15 26.50 5.90
N VAL A 504 3.03 27.43 6.86
CA VAL A 504 2.74 28.84 6.55
C VAL A 504 3.85 29.74 7.09
N ALA A 505 4.47 30.51 6.20
CA ALA A 505 5.39 31.58 6.58
C ALA A 505 4.67 32.93 6.60
N GLY A 506 4.76 33.64 7.72
CA GLY A 506 4.08 34.90 7.97
C GLY A 506 2.98 34.79 9.03
N ALA A 507 2.75 35.90 9.75
CA ALA A 507 1.73 36.02 10.79
C ALA A 507 0.83 37.26 10.59
N GLY A 508 0.88 37.86 9.40
CA GLY A 508 0.13 39.07 9.05
C GLY A 508 -1.31 38.79 8.60
N ARG A 509 -1.97 39.84 8.08
CA ARG A 509 -3.37 39.77 7.60
C ARG A 509 -3.60 38.69 6.54
N VAL A 510 -2.64 38.50 5.63
CA VAL A 510 -2.74 37.49 4.56
C VAL A 510 -2.67 36.07 5.13
N ALA A 511 -1.73 35.80 6.05
CA ALA A 511 -1.64 34.51 6.71
C ALA A 511 -2.92 34.18 7.49
N ALA A 512 -3.48 35.15 8.22
CA ALA A 512 -4.76 35.00 8.92
C ALA A 512 -5.92 34.67 7.96
N ALA A 513 -5.99 35.35 6.82
CA ALA A 513 -7.02 35.09 5.82
C ALA A 513 -6.89 33.68 5.22
N VAL A 514 -5.67 33.25 4.87
CA VAL A 514 -5.41 31.89 4.35
C VAL A 514 -5.83 30.82 5.37
N LEU A 515 -5.40 30.96 6.62
CA LEU A 515 -5.76 30.01 7.69
C LEU A 515 -7.27 29.95 7.92
N ASN A 516 -7.97 31.07 7.87
CA ASN A 516 -9.43 31.12 8.03
C ASN A 516 -10.15 30.46 6.84
N ILE A 517 -9.69 30.70 5.60
CA ILE A 517 -10.24 30.03 4.41
C ILE A 517 -10.05 28.52 4.55
N LEU A 518 -8.84 28.06 4.91
CA LEU A 518 -8.56 26.64 5.12
C LEU A 518 -9.44 26.05 6.23
N ALA A 519 -9.62 26.75 7.36
CA ALA A 519 -10.46 26.29 8.46
C ALA A 519 -11.92 26.08 8.03
N LYS A 520 -12.46 26.98 7.18
CA LYS A 520 -13.83 26.90 6.67
C LYS A 520 -14.02 25.79 5.63
N THR A 521 -13.02 25.54 4.78
CA THR A 521 -13.13 24.59 3.68
C THR A 521 -12.61 23.19 4.01
N ALA A 522 -11.76 23.03 5.03
CA ALA A 522 -11.10 21.76 5.35
C ALA A 522 -12.11 20.62 5.56
N LYS A 523 -13.18 20.86 6.32
CA LYS A 523 -14.21 19.85 6.57
C LYS A 523 -14.91 19.41 5.29
N GLU A 524 -15.25 20.36 4.41
CA GLU A 524 -15.88 20.06 3.13
C GLU A 524 -14.96 19.28 2.20
N TRP A 525 -13.67 19.62 2.18
CA TRP A 525 -12.67 18.91 1.38
C TRP A 525 -12.44 17.48 1.88
N GLU A 526 -12.46 17.28 3.20
CA GLU A 526 -12.34 15.96 3.81
C GLU A 526 -13.56 15.09 3.45
N GLU A 527 -14.77 15.62 3.61
CA GLU A 527 -16.03 14.89 3.35
C GLU A 527 -16.30 14.62 1.86
N LYS A 528 -16.07 15.62 0.98
CA LYS A 528 -16.47 15.54 -0.43
C LYS A 528 -15.35 15.12 -1.37
N GLN A 529 -14.09 15.39 -1.01
CA GLN A 529 -12.94 15.19 -1.88
C GLN A 529 -11.89 14.23 -1.30
N ALA A 530 -12.11 13.74 -0.09
CA ALA A 530 -11.14 12.93 0.64
C ALA A 530 -9.76 13.64 0.68
N LEU A 531 -9.76 14.91 1.08
CA LEU A 531 -8.55 15.71 1.29
C LEU A 531 -8.56 16.28 2.71
N ARG A 532 -7.63 15.83 3.56
CA ARG A 532 -7.49 16.36 4.94
C ARG A 532 -6.35 17.36 5.00
N VAL A 533 -6.62 18.57 5.45
CA VAL A 533 -5.59 19.60 5.66
C VAL A 533 -4.96 19.41 7.04
N CYS A 534 -3.66 19.16 7.09
CA CYS A 534 -2.88 19.11 8.31
C CYS A 534 -1.93 20.31 8.35
N LEU A 535 -2.24 21.33 9.16
CA LEU A 535 -1.32 22.45 9.40
C LEU A 535 -0.20 21.98 10.32
N VAL A 536 1.02 21.86 9.82
CA VAL A 536 2.15 21.31 10.58
C VAL A 536 2.95 22.41 11.27
N GLY A 537 3.08 23.58 10.64
CA GLY A 537 3.89 24.65 11.20
C GLY A 537 3.56 26.03 10.68
N VAL A 538 3.75 27.03 11.54
CA VAL A 538 3.60 28.45 11.22
C VAL A 538 4.81 29.22 11.74
N CYS A 539 5.40 30.10 10.94
CA CYS A 539 6.50 30.95 11.37
C CYS A 539 6.21 32.45 11.18
N SER A 540 6.80 33.27 12.04
CA SER A 540 6.91 34.73 11.92
C SER A 540 8.39 35.11 11.75
N SER A 541 8.71 36.41 11.74
CA SER A 541 10.11 36.87 11.69
C SER A 541 10.93 36.50 12.94
N LYS A 542 10.28 36.16 14.07
CA LYS A 542 10.96 35.93 15.36
C LYS A 542 10.64 34.58 16.02
N LYS A 543 9.54 33.93 15.66
CA LYS A 543 8.96 32.74 16.34
C LYS A 543 8.45 31.74 15.32
N HIS A 544 8.40 30.46 15.68
CA HIS A 544 7.65 29.44 14.94
C HIS A 544 7.02 28.43 15.90
N ILE A 545 5.97 27.77 15.43
CA ILE A 545 5.31 26.63 16.10
C ILE A 545 5.31 25.43 15.14
N TRP A 546 5.30 24.24 15.72
CA TRP A 546 5.45 22.99 14.98
C TRP A 546 4.72 21.83 15.66
N ASN A 547 3.91 21.08 14.92
CA ASN A 547 3.29 19.82 15.34
C ASN A 547 2.98 18.93 14.13
N LEU A 548 3.65 17.77 14.03
CA LEU A 548 3.41 16.80 12.95
C LEU A 548 2.00 16.20 12.95
N HIS A 549 1.34 16.16 14.11
CA HIS A 549 -0.03 15.67 14.25
C HIS A 549 -1.10 16.74 13.92
N GLY A 550 -0.67 17.97 13.61
CA GLY A 550 -1.55 19.06 13.24
C GLY A 550 -1.69 20.12 14.33
N ILE A 551 -1.76 21.37 13.88
CA ILE A 551 -2.06 22.57 14.66
C ILE A 551 -3.48 22.98 14.29
N PRO A 552 -4.38 23.24 15.25
CA PRO A 552 -5.72 23.76 14.95
C PRO A 552 -5.62 25.06 14.12
N LEU A 553 -6.25 25.07 12.94
CA LEU A 553 -6.15 26.15 11.95
C LEU A 553 -6.64 27.50 12.51
N ASP A 554 -7.65 27.47 13.36
CA ASP A 554 -8.27 28.62 14.02
C ASP A 554 -7.41 29.19 15.17
N ALA A 555 -6.70 28.33 15.90
CA ALA A 555 -5.86 28.73 17.04
C ALA A 555 -4.39 28.99 16.67
N ALA A 556 -3.96 28.69 15.44
CA ALA A 556 -2.55 28.67 15.05
C ALA A 556 -1.80 30.00 15.29
N LEU A 557 -2.41 31.14 14.97
CA LEU A 557 -1.76 32.45 15.16
C LEU A 557 -1.66 32.85 16.63
N ASP A 558 -2.63 32.45 17.46
CA ASP A 558 -2.60 32.75 18.90
C ASP A 558 -1.60 31.84 19.62
N GLN A 559 -1.50 30.57 19.23
CA GLN A 559 -0.43 29.68 19.68
C GLN A 559 0.96 30.21 19.28
N LEU A 560 1.12 30.76 18.07
CA LEU A 560 2.36 31.37 17.62
C LEU A 560 2.75 32.61 18.45
N LYS A 561 1.77 33.43 18.85
CA LYS A 561 2.01 34.58 19.74
C LYS A 561 2.44 34.13 21.14
N ALA A 562 1.80 33.10 21.68
CA ALA A 562 2.05 32.54 23.01
C ALA A 562 3.41 31.84 23.14
N GLN A 563 4.00 31.39 22.02
CA GLN A 563 5.30 30.73 22.01
C GLN A 563 6.43 31.62 22.55
N SER A 564 7.23 31.11 23.50
CA SER A 564 8.31 31.87 24.15
C SER A 564 9.66 31.77 23.42
N THR A 565 9.89 30.68 22.67
CA THR A 565 11.16 30.41 21.99
C THR A 565 11.32 31.22 20.70
N SER A 566 12.42 31.97 20.60
CA SER A 566 12.78 32.65 19.35
C SER A 566 13.44 31.69 18.36
N SER A 567 13.07 31.78 17.10
CA SER A 567 13.69 31.01 16.01
C SER A 567 13.75 31.83 14.74
N LYS A 568 14.83 31.66 13.99
CA LYS A 568 15.05 32.33 12.71
C LYS A 568 14.24 31.61 11.61
N PRO A 569 13.67 32.34 10.65
CA PRO A 569 12.95 31.76 9.50
C PRO A 569 13.73 30.70 8.73
N ALA A 570 15.06 30.84 8.60
CA ALA A 570 15.91 29.84 7.92
C ALA A 570 15.85 28.45 8.58
N LYS A 571 15.84 28.37 9.92
CA LYS A 571 15.71 27.09 10.63
C LYS A 571 14.36 26.42 10.38
N PHE A 572 13.30 27.23 10.24
CA PHE A 572 11.98 26.70 9.91
C PHE A 572 11.97 26.07 8.52
N VAL A 573 12.58 26.71 7.52
CA VAL A 573 12.75 26.15 6.17
C VAL A 573 13.55 24.84 6.20
N GLU A 574 14.68 24.81 6.89
CA GLU A 574 15.50 23.60 7.03
C GLU A 574 14.67 22.44 7.63
N GLN A 575 13.88 22.74 8.66
CA GLN A 575 13.01 21.76 9.30
C GLN A 575 11.90 21.26 8.35
N VAL A 576 11.29 22.15 7.55
CA VAL A 576 10.32 21.76 6.50
C VAL A 576 10.97 20.85 5.47
N ALA A 577 12.17 21.17 5.00
CA ALA A 577 12.91 20.38 4.03
C ALA A 577 13.27 18.98 4.58
N ALA A 578 13.55 18.87 5.88
CA ALA A 578 13.89 17.62 6.55
C ALA A 578 12.67 16.71 6.78
N THR A 579 11.46 17.28 6.89
CA THR A 579 10.21 16.53 7.17
C THR A 579 9.28 16.49 5.95
N ALA A 580 9.81 16.65 4.75
CA ALA A 580 9.01 16.68 3.54
C ALA A 580 8.45 15.28 3.22
N PHE A 581 7.12 15.15 3.29
CA PHE A 581 6.38 13.96 2.85
C PHE A 581 5.77 14.19 1.46
N ALA A 582 5.16 13.15 0.88
CA ALA A 582 4.25 13.33 -0.25
C ALA A 582 3.15 14.35 0.09
N HIS A 583 2.78 15.21 -0.86
CA HIS A 583 1.75 16.25 -0.68
C HIS A 583 2.08 17.32 0.38
N THR A 584 3.35 17.73 0.44
CA THR A 584 3.78 18.86 1.29
C THR A 584 3.65 20.21 0.56
N TYR A 585 3.10 21.22 1.24
CA TYR A 585 2.87 22.57 0.73
C TYR A 585 3.44 23.62 1.68
N PHE A 586 4.30 24.49 1.16
CA PHE A 586 4.84 25.66 1.84
C PHE A 586 4.21 26.93 1.27
N ILE A 587 3.49 27.68 2.12
CA ILE A 587 2.77 28.89 1.75
C ILE A 587 3.49 30.10 2.34
N ASP A 588 4.17 30.88 1.49
CA ASP A 588 4.79 32.14 1.89
C ASP A 588 3.82 33.31 1.80
N CYS A 589 3.30 33.69 2.96
CA CYS A 589 2.48 34.86 3.24
C CYS A 589 3.28 36.01 3.90
N SER A 590 4.62 35.92 3.89
CA SER A 590 5.49 36.93 4.49
C SER A 590 5.78 38.08 3.52
N SER A 591 6.40 39.13 4.04
CA SER A 591 6.97 40.26 3.29
C SER A 591 8.50 40.25 3.29
N ALA A 592 9.11 39.13 3.67
CA ALA A 592 10.55 39.02 3.84
C ALA A 592 11.28 38.83 2.49
N THR A 593 12.38 39.56 2.29
CA THR A 593 13.17 39.55 1.05
C THR A 593 14.00 38.29 0.88
N ASP A 594 14.36 37.63 1.98
CA ASP A 594 15.42 36.61 2.01
C ASP A 594 14.87 35.18 1.90
N PHE A 595 13.57 35.02 1.66
CA PHE A 595 12.94 33.70 1.53
C PHE A 595 13.13 33.05 0.15
N ALA A 596 13.28 33.84 -0.92
CA ALA A 596 13.38 33.30 -2.28
C ALA A 596 14.50 32.28 -2.49
N PRO A 597 15.74 32.48 -1.98
CA PRO A 597 16.81 31.48 -2.10
C PRO A 597 16.48 30.15 -1.43
N SER A 598 15.64 30.17 -0.39
CA SER A 598 15.22 28.97 0.34
C SER A 598 14.24 28.08 -0.43
N TYR A 599 13.55 28.63 -1.44
CA TYR A 599 12.57 27.87 -2.22
C TYR A 599 13.20 26.74 -3.04
N GLU A 600 14.43 26.94 -3.51
CA GLU A 600 15.17 25.91 -4.25
C GLU A 600 15.35 24.64 -3.40
N ALA A 601 15.81 24.82 -2.15
CA ALA A 601 16.02 23.72 -1.21
C ALA A 601 14.70 22.97 -0.91
N LEU A 602 13.59 23.69 -0.81
CA LEU A 602 12.26 23.09 -0.60
C LEU A 602 11.78 22.29 -1.82
N ILE A 603 11.83 22.89 -3.01
CA ILE A 603 11.40 22.25 -4.26
C ILE A 603 12.27 21.01 -4.55
N GLY A 604 13.59 21.10 -4.33
CA GLY A 604 14.51 19.96 -4.46
C GLY A 604 14.21 18.78 -3.54
N LYS A 605 13.45 19.00 -2.45
CA LYS A 605 13.00 17.96 -1.51
C LYS A 605 11.55 17.50 -1.71
N GLY A 606 10.91 17.91 -2.81
CA GLY A 606 9.54 17.47 -3.11
C GLY A 606 8.44 18.42 -2.61
N VAL A 607 8.79 19.58 -2.03
CA VAL A 607 7.82 20.52 -1.43
C VAL A 607 7.22 21.46 -2.49
N ASN A 608 5.90 21.58 -2.51
CA ASN A 608 5.19 22.56 -3.34
C ASN A 608 5.28 23.94 -2.69
N VAL A 609 5.75 24.96 -3.41
CA VAL A 609 5.91 26.32 -2.90
C VAL A 609 4.84 27.22 -3.51
N ILE A 610 4.04 27.85 -2.65
CA ILE A 610 3.04 28.86 -3.02
C ILE A 610 3.44 30.17 -2.35
N THR A 611 3.58 31.24 -3.12
CA THR A 611 4.01 32.54 -2.56
C THR A 611 3.12 33.67 -3.04
N CYS A 612 2.73 34.54 -2.10
CA CYS A 612 2.18 35.86 -2.40
C CYS A 612 3.16 36.99 -2.02
N ASN A 613 4.41 36.62 -1.70
CA ASN A 613 5.45 37.54 -1.31
C ASN A 613 6.01 38.25 -2.56
N LYS A 614 5.64 39.53 -2.72
CA LYS A 614 6.11 40.42 -3.79
C LYS A 614 7.63 40.46 -3.91
N ALA A 615 8.32 40.52 -2.77
CA ALA A 615 9.78 40.63 -2.74
C ALA A 615 10.44 39.35 -3.23
N SER A 616 9.97 38.19 -2.76
CA SER A 616 10.49 36.90 -3.22
C SER A 616 10.20 36.64 -4.70
N ALA A 617 9.03 37.06 -5.19
CA ALA A 617 8.67 36.92 -6.60
C ALA A 617 9.48 37.85 -7.52
N ALA A 618 9.98 38.97 -7.00
CA ALA A 618 10.85 39.92 -7.67
C ALA A 618 12.36 39.58 -7.51
N CYS A 619 12.68 38.33 -7.20
CA CYS A 619 14.06 37.85 -7.11
C CYS A 619 14.83 37.97 -8.45
N PRO A 620 16.18 37.93 -8.43
CA PRO A 620 16.99 37.99 -9.64
C PRO A 620 16.56 36.98 -10.70
N MET A 621 16.63 37.35 -11.98
CA MET A 621 16.09 36.56 -13.09
C MET A 621 16.67 35.14 -13.17
N GLY A 622 17.94 34.96 -12.81
CA GLY A 622 18.57 33.63 -12.74
C GLY A 622 17.87 32.69 -11.76
N LEU A 623 17.62 33.15 -10.53
CA LEU A 623 16.90 32.38 -9.52
C LEU A 623 15.43 32.15 -9.94
N TYR A 624 14.78 33.16 -10.53
CA TYR A 624 13.41 33.03 -11.02
C TYR A 624 13.27 31.94 -12.09
N ASN A 625 14.17 31.92 -13.08
CA ASN A 625 14.20 30.90 -14.13
C ASN A 625 14.50 29.51 -13.58
N GLN A 626 15.41 29.42 -12.61
CA GLN A 626 15.73 28.16 -11.94
C GLN A 626 14.50 27.58 -11.23
N LEU A 627 13.80 28.39 -10.43
CA LEU A 627 12.56 27.98 -9.75
C LEU A 627 11.47 27.53 -10.73
N LEU A 628 11.34 28.21 -11.87
CA LEU A 628 10.41 27.80 -12.93
C LEU A 628 10.85 26.49 -13.60
N SER A 629 12.14 26.30 -13.90
CA SER A 629 12.65 25.08 -14.55
C SER A 629 12.50 23.83 -13.68
N MET A 630 12.55 23.99 -12.35
CA MET A 630 12.32 22.92 -11.39
C MET A 630 10.84 22.53 -11.28
N SER A 631 9.93 23.41 -11.72
CA SER A 631 8.47 23.28 -11.61
C SER A 631 7.85 23.11 -13.00
N GLY A 632 7.45 21.90 -13.41
CA GLY A 632 6.93 21.77 -14.79
C GLY A 632 6.46 20.42 -15.29
N SER A 633 6.19 19.43 -14.44
CA SER A 633 5.52 18.20 -14.88
C SER A 633 4.47 17.76 -13.87
N VAL A 634 3.51 16.94 -14.30
CA VAL A 634 2.40 16.41 -13.47
C VAL A 634 2.91 15.67 -12.21
N HIS A 635 4.21 15.35 -12.13
CA HIS A 635 4.83 14.58 -11.05
C HIS A 635 5.97 15.32 -10.33
N ARG A 636 6.19 16.61 -10.63
CA ARG A 636 7.18 17.46 -9.92
C ARG A 636 6.51 18.46 -8.98
N PRO A 637 7.20 18.94 -7.93
CA PRO A 637 6.69 19.97 -7.05
C PRO A 637 6.45 21.28 -7.80
N SER A 638 5.37 21.98 -7.45
CA SER A 638 4.98 23.21 -8.13
C SER A 638 5.53 24.46 -7.44
N TYR A 639 5.96 25.45 -8.23
CA TYR A 639 6.21 26.81 -7.79
C TYR A 639 5.10 27.74 -8.30
N LEU A 640 4.27 28.25 -7.38
CA LEU A 640 3.11 29.08 -7.71
C LEU A 640 3.23 30.47 -7.09
N CYS A 641 3.53 31.46 -7.93
CA CYS A 641 3.44 32.88 -7.58
C CYS A 641 2.00 33.39 -7.77
N ARG A 642 1.33 33.73 -6.66
CA ARG A 642 -0.08 34.18 -6.60
C ARG A 642 -0.23 35.58 -5.98
N THR A 643 0.81 36.39 -6.10
CA THR A 643 0.83 37.78 -5.64
C THR A 643 -0.29 38.61 -6.28
N ALA A 644 -1.14 39.22 -5.45
CA ALA A 644 -2.12 40.20 -5.90
C ALA A 644 -1.42 41.53 -6.21
N LEU A 645 -1.64 42.07 -7.41
CA LEU A 645 -0.96 43.30 -7.87
C LEU A 645 -1.83 44.55 -7.76
N ASP A 646 -3.16 44.43 -7.85
CA ASP A 646 -4.11 45.53 -7.60
C ASP A 646 -5.52 44.98 -7.39
N ALA A 647 -6.31 45.70 -6.58
CA ALA A 647 -7.73 45.49 -6.26
C ALA A 647 -8.24 44.03 -6.38
N THR A 648 -7.48 43.06 -5.84
CA THR A 648 -7.78 41.61 -5.83
C THR A 648 -7.87 40.87 -7.17
N LEU A 649 -7.49 41.48 -8.30
CA LEU A 649 -7.56 40.79 -9.60
C LEU A 649 -6.36 39.83 -9.81
N PRO A 650 -6.60 38.57 -10.22
CA PRO A 650 -5.55 37.59 -10.50
C PRO A 650 -4.90 37.83 -11.87
N ILE A 651 -4.30 39.01 -12.06
CA ILE A 651 -3.81 39.46 -13.38
C ILE A 651 -2.63 38.62 -13.89
N LEU A 652 -1.75 38.14 -13.01
CA LEU A 652 -0.57 37.37 -13.39
C LEU A 652 -0.92 36.03 -14.08
N PRO A 653 -1.81 35.17 -13.52
CA PRO A 653 -2.30 34.00 -14.23
C PRO A 653 -2.93 34.30 -15.59
N VAL A 654 -3.68 35.40 -15.69
CA VAL A 654 -4.36 35.80 -16.93
C VAL A 654 -3.33 36.15 -18.02
N LEU A 655 -2.33 36.98 -17.70
CA LEU A 655 -1.27 37.33 -18.65
C LEU A 655 -0.47 36.11 -19.11
N ARG A 656 -0.13 35.21 -18.19
CA ARG A 656 0.57 33.96 -18.52
C ARG A 656 -0.26 33.08 -19.46
N SER A 657 -1.58 33.03 -19.27
CA SER A 657 -2.47 32.26 -20.16
C SER A 657 -2.44 32.78 -21.60
N PHE A 658 -2.34 34.10 -21.79
CA PHE A 658 -2.19 34.69 -23.12
C PHE A 658 -0.88 34.31 -23.79
N THR A 659 0.23 34.25 -23.04
CA THR A 659 1.55 33.84 -23.58
C THR A 659 1.66 32.34 -23.87
N SER A 660 0.82 31.51 -23.25
CA SER A 660 0.79 30.06 -23.49
C SER A 660 0.00 29.64 -24.72
N VAL A 661 -0.95 30.48 -25.14
CA VAL A 661 -1.61 30.41 -26.45
C VAL A 661 -0.75 31.25 -27.40
N SER A 662 -0.71 31.01 -28.70
CA SER A 662 0.13 31.76 -29.67
C SER A 662 -0.23 33.25 -29.84
N ASN A 663 -0.89 33.86 -28.86
CA ASN A 663 -1.23 35.27 -28.80
C ASN A 663 -0.07 36.06 -28.19
N CYS A 664 0.29 37.16 -28.83
CA CYS A 664 1.36 38.04 -28.34
C CYS A 664 0.75 39.29 -27.70
N ILE A 665 1.12 39.56 -26.44
CA ILE A 665 0.84 40.84 -25.80
C ILE A 665 1.79 41.86 -26.43
N SER A 666 1.28 42.97 -26.99
CA SER A 666 2.12 44.01 -27.59
C SER A 666 2.59 45.05 -26.56
N SER A 667 1.69 45.50 -25.69
CA SER A 667 1.99 46.42 -24.60
C SER A 667 1.03 46.23 -23.42
N VAL A 668 1.46 46.66 -22.23
CA VAL A 668 0.63 46.72 -21.03
C VAL A 668 0.81 48.10 -20.40
N GLU A 669 -0.29 48.84 -20.26
CA GLU A 669 -0.33 50.13 -19.56
C GLU A 669 -1.19 50.00 -18.30
N LEU A 670 -0.69 50.49 -17.18
CA LEU A 670 -1.35 50.30 -15.88
C LEU A 670 -1.05 51.41 -14.87
N SER A 671 -2.02 51.74 -14.02
CA SER A 671 -1.90 52.69 -12.92
C SER A 671 -2.28 52.00 -11.61
N MET A 672 -1.29 51.47 -10.86
CA MET A 672 -1.53 50.51 -9.77
C MET A 672 -1.15 51.03 -8.37
N SER A 673 -0.80 52.32 -8.24
CA SER A 673 -0.51 52.92 -6.93
C SER A 673 -1.71 53.71 -6.42
N CYS A 674 -2.49 53.11 -5.53
CA CYS A 674 -3.58 53.79 -4.83
C CYS A 674 -3.06 54.99 -4.03
N THR A 675 -1.91 54.85 -3.38
CA THR A 675 -1.24 55.90 -2.60
C THR A 675 -0.89 57.10 -3.49
N LEU A 676 -0.17 56.89 -4.59
CA LEU A 676 0.22 57.99 -5.49
C LEU A 676 -1.00 58.57 -6.22
N SER A 677 -1.98 57.74 -6.60
CA SER A 677 -3.22 58.22 -7.20
C SER A 677 -4.01 59.14 -6.28
N PHE A 678 -4.07 58.81 -4.98
CA PHE A 678 -4.66 59.67 -3.96
C PHE A 678 -3.85 60.96 -3.79
N VAL A 679 -2.53 60.86 -3.69
CA VAL A 679 -1.64 62.01 -3.53
C VAL A 679 -1.82 63.00 -4.68
N PHE A 680 -1.78 62.56 -5.94
CA PHE A 680 -2.00 63.45 -7.09
C PHE A 680 -3.40 64.04 -7.14
N ALA A 681 -4.42 63.30 -6.69
CA ALA A 681 -5.77 63.85 -6.58
C ALA A 681 -5.83 65.01 -5.57
N GLN A 682 -5.20 64.87 -4.39
CA GLN A 682 -5.13 65.96 -3.39
C GLN A 682 -4.30 67.15 -3.89
N MET A 683 -3.19 66.88 -4.59
CA MET A 683 -2.41 67.93 -5.23
C MET A 683 -3.22 68.68 -6.30
N HIS A 684 -4.05 67.97 -7.07
CA HIS A 684 -4.96 68.59 -8.01
C HIS A 684 -6.01 69.47 -7.30
N SER A 685 -6.35 69.20 -6.04
CA SER A 685 -7.18 70.10 -5.21
C SER A 685 -6.40 71.28 -4.60
N GLY A 686 -5.10 71.41 -4.85
CA GLY A 686 -4.27 72.55 -4.42
C GLY A 686 -3.34 72.27 -3.22
N MET A 687 -3.27 71.03 -2.74
CA MET A 687 -2.39 70.63 -1.62
C MET A 687 -0.93 70.46 -2.07
N ALA A 688 0.04 70.74 -1.20
CA ALA A 688 1.44 70.42 -1.46
C ALA A 688 1.67 68.89 -1.49
N PHE A 689 2.68 68.41 -2.22
CA PHE A 689 2.98 66.97 -2.32
C PHE A 689 3.29 66.37 -0.94
N SER A 690 4.13 67.03 -0.15
CA SER A 690 4.50 66.61 1.19
C SER A 690 3.31 66.52 2.15
N GLU A 691 2.34 67.44 2.03
CA GLU A 691 1.10 67.43 2.82
C GLU A 691 0.14 66.32 2.36
N ALA A 692 0.02 66.11 1.06
CA ALA A 692 -0.79 65.04 0.49
C ALA A 692 -0.26 63.64 0.88
N CYS A 693 1.07 63.45 0.88
CA CYS A 693 1.71 62.24 1.38
C CYS A 693 1.44 62.00 2.88
N LYS A 694 1.51 63.06 3.70
CA LYS A 694 1.17 62.97 5.14
C LYS A 694 -0.28 62.59 5.35
N LEU A 695 -1.20 63.16 4.57
CA LEU A 695 -2.61 62.81 4.62
C LEU A 695 -2.85 61.36 4.20
N ALA A 696 -2.16 60.88 3.16
CA ALA A 696 -2.23 59.48 2.72
C ALA A 696 -1.80 58.51 3.83
N LYS A 697 -0.71 58.85 4.54
CA LYS A 697 -0.24 58.09 5.71
C LYS A 697 -1.26 58.10 6.85
N GLN A 698 -1.81 59.26 7.20
CA GLN A 698 -2.84 59.38 8.24
C GLN A 698 -4.10 58.58 7.93
N LYS A 699 -4.48 58.49 6.64
CA LYS A 699 -5.61 57.67 6.17
C LYS A 699 -5.29 56.18 6.07
N GLY A 700 -4.07 55.76 6.41
CA GLY A 700 -3.65 54.36 6.34
C GLY A 700 -3.55 53.81 4.92
N LEU A 701 -3.31 54.68 3.92
CA LEU A 701 -3.15 54.26 2.52
C LEU A 701 -1.75 53.74 2.19
N CYS A 702 -0.77 54.00 3.06
CA CYS A 702 0.62 53.55 2.89
C CYS A 702 0.86 52.19 3.55
N GLU A 703 1.85 51.45 3.05
CA GLU A 703 2.39 50.26 3.73
C GLU A 703 3.07 50.63 5.05
N SER A 704 3.41 49.63 5.88
CA SER A 704 4.10 49.85 7.17
C SER A 704 5.43 50.60 7.05
N ASP A 705 6.07 50.54 5.87
CA ASP A 705 7.21 51.37 5.50
C ASP A 705 6.83 52.21 4.27
N GLU A 706 6.41 53.45 4.53
CA GLU A 706 5.94 54.42 3.53
C GLU A 706 6.98 54.78 2.46
N ARG A 707 8.26 54.47 2.69
CA ARG A 707 9.31 54.67 1.68
C ARG A 707 9.05 53.80 0.46
N GLY A 708 8.49 52.61 0.62
CA GLY A 708 8.16 51.72 -0.49
C GLY A 708 7.12 52.32 -1.44
N ASP A 709 6.17 53.08 -0.92
CA ASP A 709 5.14 53.77 -1.70
C ASP A 709 5.69 55.04 -2.37
N PHE A 710 6.39 55.89 -1.62
CA PHE A 710 6.85 57.20 -2.09
C PHE A 710 8.15 57.17 -2.90
N SER A 711 8.92 56.08 -2.84
CA SER A 711 10.05 55.84 -3.76
C SER A 711 9.60 55.23 -5.09
N GLY A 712 8.34 54.78 -5.18
CA GLY A 712 7.84 54.01 -6.32
C GLY A 712 8.35 52.55 -6.35
N ALA A 713 9.12 52.09 -5.36
CA ALA A 713 9.68 50.74 -5.33
C ALA A 713 8.62 49.64 -5.30
N ASP A 714 7.48 49.84 -4.61
CA ASP A 714 6.37 48.87 -4.65
C ASP A 714 5.74 48.80 -6.05
N PHE A 715 5.58 49.95 -6.72
CA PHE A 715 5.07 50.00 -8.09
C PHE A 715 6.04 49.34 -9.07
N GLN A 716 7.35 49.59 -8.91
CA GLN A 716 8.41 48.97 -9.69
C GLN A 716 8.41 47.43 -9.57
N ARG A 717 8.24 46.87 -8.37
CA ARG A 717 8.10 45.42 -8.18
C ARG A 717 6.87 44.85 -8.87
N ARG A 718 5.73 45.56 -8.80
CA ARG A 718 4.50 45.11 -9.50
C ARG A 718 4.70 45.11 -11.01
N MET A 719 5.33 46.15 -11.56
CA MET A 719 5.70 46.25 -12.97
C MET A 719 6.58 45.08 -13.42
N LEU A 720 7.60 44.72 -12.63
CA LEU A 720 8.48 43.58 -12.93
C LEU A 720 7.69 42.27 -13.06
N LEU A 721 6.77 42.02 -12.12
CA LEU A 721 5.97 40.79 -12.12
C LEU A 721 5.06 40.71 -13.35
N ILE A 722 4.49 41.84 -13.78
CA ILE A 722 3.66 41.93 -14.99
C ILE A 722 4.52 41.71 -16.23
N ALA A 723 5.68 42.36 -16.33
CA ALA A 723 6.60 42.20 -17.45
C ALA A 723 7.02 40.73 -17.61
N ARG A 724 7.39 40.07 -16.51
CA ARG A 724 7.71 38.64 -16.49
C ARG A 724 6.52 37.76 -16.87
N ALA A 725 5.31 38.10 -16.43
CA ALA A 725 4.10 37.36 -16.81
C ALA A 725 3.68 37.59 -18.28
N ALA A 726 4.06 38.72 -18.87
CA ALA A 726 3.90 39.01 -20.30
C ALA A 726 5.00 38.37 -21.17
N GLY A 727 5.96 37.65 -20.57
CA GLY A 727 6.99 36.90 -21.29
C GLY A 727 8.36 37.58 -21.35
N LEU A 728 8.55 38.74 -20.72
CA LEU A 728 9.82 39.46 -20.73
C LEU A 728 10.81 38.91 -19.69
N SER A 729 12.08 38.86 -20.07
CA SER A 729 13.18 38.53 -19.17
C SER A 729 13.83 39.81 -18.65
N MET A 730 13.47 40.23 -17.43
CA MET A 730 13.92 41.49 -16.83
C MET A 730 14.20 41.32 -15.34
N ASP A 731 15.02 42.23 -14.81
CA ASP A 731 15.27 42.48 -13.39
C ASP A 731 14.75 43.86 -12.96
N LEU A 732 14.70 44.10 -11.64
CA LEU A 732 14.18 45.36 -11.07
C LEU A 732 14.88 46.60 -11.64
N GLY A 733 16.19 46.51 -11.89
CA GLY A 733 17.01 47.61 -12.41
C GLY A 733 16.69 48.00 -13.86
N ASP A 734 16.06 47.11 -14.63
CA ASP A 734 15.72 47.35 -16.03
C ASP A 734 14.46 48.23 -16.19
N ILE A 735 13.72 48.46 -15.10
CA ILE A 735 12.53 49.30 -15.10
C ILE A 735 12.94 50.75 -14.91
N ALA A 736 12.79 51.55 -15.96
CA ALA A 736 13.14 52.97 -15.92
C ALA A 736 12.19 53.74 -14.98
N MET A 737 12.77 54.55 -14.09
CA MET A 737 12.05 55.37 -13.11
C MET A 737 12.06 56.86 -13.50
N PRO A 738 11.00 57.62 -13.21
CA PRO A 738 10.92 59.04 -13.52
C PRO A 738 11.86 59.86 -12.62
N LYS A 739 12.55 60.83 -13.21
CA LYS A 739 13.50 61.71 -12.50
C LYS A 739 12.75 62.78 -11.68
N GLY A 740 13.11 62.91 -10.40
CA GLY A 740 12.69 64.05 -9.55
C GLY A 740 11.28 63.97 -8.96
N LEU A 741 10.64 62.79 -8.98
CA LEU A 741 9.32 62.56 -8.39
C LEU A 741 9.37 61.77 -7.07
N PHE A 742 10.33 60.87 -6.95
CA PHE A 742 10.39 59.86 -5.90
C PHE A 742 11.50 60.14 -4.90
N ILE A 743 11.26 59.82 -3.62
CA ILE A 743 12.31 59.84 -2.61
C ILE A 743 13.25 58.64 -2.80
N ALA A 744 14.51 58.78 -2.38
CA ALA A 744 15.45 57.67 -2.40
C ALA A 744 14.93 56.51 -1.52
N ALA A 745 15.00 55.28 -2.04
CA ALA A 745 14.47 54.10 -1.35
C ALA A 745 15.19 53.81 -0.01
N ASP A 746 16.44 54.23 0.12
CA ASP A 746 17.30 54.13 1.30
C ASP A 746 17.21 55.37 2.23
N CYS A 747 16.32 56.32 1.94
CA CYS A 747 16.14 57.51 2.77
C CYS A 747 15.87 57.11 4.24
N PRO A 748 16.60 57.67 5.22
CA PRO A 748 16.34 57.43 6.63
C PRO A 748 14.90 57.82 7.01
N LEU A 749 14.22 57.02 7.82
CA LEU A 749 12.80 57.25 8.19
C LEU A 749 12.57 58.64 8.81
N ASN A 750 13.53 59.16 9.57
CA ASN A 750 13.49 60.50 10.17
C ASN A 750 13.70 61.64 9.15
N ALA A 751 14.16 61.34 7.93
CA ALA A 751 14.44 62.30 6.87
C ALA A 751 13.37 62.29 5.75
N VAL A 752 12.42 61.34 5.77
CA VAL A 752 11.36 61.20 4.76
C VAL A 752 10.59 62.50 4.55
N ASP A 753 10.13 63.13 5.63
CA ASP A 753 9.38 64.39 5.59
C ASP A 753 10.16 65.53 4.91
N LYS A 754 11.48 65.62 5.17
CA LYS A 754 12.35 66.64 4.57
C LYS A 754 12.58 66.35 3.08
N SER A 755 12.73 65.07 2.73
CA SER A 755 12.90 64.61 1.36
C SER A 755 11.64 64.89 0.53
N LEU A 756 10.45 64.57 1.05
CA LEU A 756 9.17 64.86 0.38
C LEU A 756 8.99 66.35 0.09
N LYS A 757 9.32 67.23 1.05
CA LYS A 757 9.24 68.69 0.86
C LYS A 757 10.14 69.21 -0.27
N ALA A 758 11.27 68.57 -0.54
CA ALA A 758 12.16 68.99 -1.62
C ALA A 758 11.51 68.89 -3.01
N HIS A 759 10.49 68.05 -3.16
CA HIS A 759 9.76 67.83 -4.41
C HIS A 759 8.52 68.72 -4.58
N ASP A 760 8.08 69.45 -3.55
CA ASP A 760 6.84 70.26 -3.58
C ASP A 760 6.83 71.26 -4.75
N ARG A 761 7.93 72.00 -4.94
CA ARG A 761 8.02 73.03 -5.99
C ARG A 761 7.97 72.45 -7.40
N GLN A 762 8.70 71.35 -7.64
CA GLN A 762 8.76 70.71 -8.95
C GLN A 762 7.39 70.11 -9.33
N LEU A 763 6.74 69.40 -8.40
CA LEU A 763 5.49 68.71 -8.67
C LEU A 763 4.29 69.67 -8.74
N ALA A 764 4.31 70.77 -7.97
CA ALA A 764 3.32 71.83 -8.13
C ALA A 764 3.34 72.44 -9.54
N ALA A 765 4.54 72.65 -10.12
CA ALA A 765 4.67 73.14 -11.50
C ALA A 765 4.09 72.15 -12.52
N GLN A 766 4.33 70.85 -12.35
CA GLN A 766 3.77 69.81 -13.22
C GLN A 766 2.24 69.74 -13.12
N VAL A 767 1.68 69.82 -11.91
CA VAL A 767 0.22 69.84 -11.70
C VAL A 767 -0.42 71.09 -12.32
N ALA A 768 0.22 72.25 -12.21
CA ALA A 768 -0.25 73.49 -12.83
C ALA A 768 -0.25 73.39 -14.37
N ALA A 769 0.79 72.83 -14.96
CA ALA A 769 0.87 72.59 -16.41
C ALA A 769 -0.22 71.61 -16.90
N ALA A 770 -0.45 70.53 -16.15
CA ALA A 770 -1.52 69.57 -16.44
C ALA A 770 -2.92 70.24 -16.37
N LYS A 771 -3.18 71.04 -15.32
CA LYS A 771 -4.43 71.81 -15.16
C LYS A 771 -4.67 72.79 -16.30
N ALA A 772 -3.64 73.53 -16.71
CA ALA A 772 -3.73 74.47 -17.84
C ALA A 772 -4.14 73.78 -19.15
N SER A 773 -3.84 72.48 -19.27
CA SER A 773 -4.21 71.65 -20.43
C SER A 773 -5.51 70.85 -20.22
N GLY A 774 -6.28 71.11 -19.14
CA GLY A 774 -7.49 70.35 -18.81
C GLY A 774 -7.25 68.90 -18.38
N LYS A 775 -6.03 68.55 -17.97
CA LYS A 775 -5.59 67.19 -17.62
C LYS A 775 -5.28 67.05 -16.12
N THR A 776 -5.15 65.80 -15.67
CA THR A 776 -4.73 65.45 -14.30
C THR A 776 -3.47 64.60 -14.32
N LEU A 777 -2.57 64.84 -13.39
CA LEU A 777 -1.34 64.07 -13.24
C LEU A 777 -1.62 62.64 -12.76
N ARG A 778 -1.08 61.63 -13.45
CA ARG A 778 -1.14 60.21 -13.07
C ARG A 778 0.24 59.58 -13.14
N CYS A 779 0.51 58.63 -12.25
CA CYS A 779 1.69 57.77 -12.35
C CYS A 779 1.28 56.47 -13.01
N ILE A 780 1.79 56.26 -14.22
CA ILE A 780 1.48 55.12 -15.08
C ILE A 780 2.74 54.30 -15.31
N GLY A 781 2.55 52.99 -15.44
CA GLY A 781 3.56 52.04 -15.84
C GLY A 781 3.27 51.58 -17.25
N VAL A 782 4.28 51.63 -18.12
CA VAL A 782 4.19 51.20 -19.51
C VAL A 782 5.18 50.08 -19.73
N ILE A 783 4.70 48.93 -20.20
CA ILE A 783 5.48 47.77 -20.61
C ILE A 783 5.28 47.59 -22.10
N ASP A 784 6.35 47.70 -22.87
CA ASP A 784 6.35 47.47 -24.31
C ASP A 784 7.08 46.14 -24.58
N VAL A 785 6.32 45.14 -25.00
CA VAL A 785 6.84 43.77 -25.17
C VAL A 785 7.72 43.68 -26.42
N ALA A 786 7.38 44.43 -27.47
CA ALA A 786 8.14 44.43 -28.73
C ALA A 786 9.55 44.99 -28.56
N SER A 787 9.69 46.05 -27.77
CA SER A 787 10.99 46.67 -27.44
C SER A 787 11.65 46.10 -26.20
N SER A 788 11.01 45.13 -25.52
CA SER A 788 11.46 44.58 -24.23
C SER A 788 11.78 45.66 -23.20
N SER A 789 10.96 46.70 -23.14
CA SER A 789 11.17 47.86 -22.27
C SER A 789 10.04 48.03 -21.26
N ALA A 790 10.37 48.49 -20.06
CA ALA A 790 9.40 48.82 -19.03
C ALA A 790 9.80 50.12 -18.36
N ARG A 791 8.85 51.04 -18.18
CA ARG A 791 9.09 52.34 -17.55
C ARG A 791 7.91 52.77 -16.69
N ILE A 792 8.21 53.52 -15.64
CA ILE A 792 7.24 54.27 -14.86
C ILE A 792 7.37 55.73 -15.26
N GLU A 793 6.26 56.35 -15.60
CA GLU A 793 6.20 57.75 -15.99
C GLU A 793 5.03 58.46 -15.33
N VAL A 794 5.15 59.79 -15.29
CA VAL A 794 4.09 60.66 -14.78
C VAL A 794 3.62 61.54 -15.91
N GLN A 795 2.32 61.46 -16.22
CA GLN A 795 1.69 62.11 -17.37
C GLN A 795 0.43 62.86 -16.98
#